data_AF-A0A2H3E6F0-F1
#
_entry.id   AF-A0A2H3E6F0-F1
#
_cell.length_a   1.000
_cell.length_b   1.000
_cell.length_c   1.000
_cell.angle_alpha   90.00
_cell.angle_beta   90.00
_cell.angle_gamma   90.00
#
_symmetry.space_group_name_H-M   'P 1'
#
loop_
_entity.id
_entity.type
_entity.pdbx_description
1 polymer ?
#
loop_
_entity_poly.entity_id
_entity_poly.type
_entity_poly.pdbx_seq_one_letter_code
_entity_poly.pdbx_strand_id
1 'polypeptide(L)'
;MARPRSPSADQSDTVSLLKRLKTQHPNNGTAAEDPVAAFATDVFDHGNISRLHNSYLESTPFHYAMVEKLFQDDLLKNVKDECLSELSFTEKETDIYKVNQTGDLASLNYLSASQISLLPNLLRLRDALYSYEFRSFLRTVTGCGPLSGKKQDMSVNSYTKGCHLLNHDDVIGSRRVSYILYMPLPNYQLWQKDWGGALELYPVKEAADGNLEPMPVPAKMIPPSWNQFIFFEVQPGRSFHSVEEVVVGGEGEDGRERLSISGWFHAAQEGEEGYDPERLTAEGKSSREQLASTSTVFRPYSDTPTSSPLPDGLPQLTDQPLSEEHISFLSEYLNPVYLQSRTMKALASRFVEESSLELHSFLKNDLAEALEPRLRDLDATDGLGPERMGRVPPHSSGINLPATSNPTTHMPHGATNGKAPLIAESNSAWTVKGPPHKWRYCTLLPPSPSAPVTSVTPLSAHPSPSEILRVLQDELFPSQALRAWMASVTKLLPLRHNVEARRFRPGLDYTLATSEENEARLDVVLGLTPEALESEDDDMRGRVGKGRGKELRGWAAGQWGAWECYMAPHNEEDDPAVYRAGTYKKSAVLNGTAWTVDTTSGNGNGNGNGNGSTNGNSAAAASGNGGHSPAGGSPNGKHSSPDPMPMDADETGPPEDEEDDDEEDSTLLTVQPGFNRLLLVLRDERVMRFVKYVSAAADGSRWDVCGEYEVGVVQEEVEMEEAH
;
A
#
# COMPACT_ATOMS: atom_id res chain seq x y z
N MET A 1 7.54 19.68 -77.85
CA MET A 1 7.10 18.33 -78.29
C MET A 1 7.89 17.32 -77.45
N ALA A 2 7.56 17.00 -76.21
CA ALA A 2 6.25 16.89 -75.52
C ALA A 2 5.43 15.66 -75.96
N ARG A 3 5.56 14.59 -75.16
CA ARG A 3 4.53 13.57 -74.89
C ARG A 3 4.52 13.37 -73.36
N PRO A 4 3.53 13.89 -72.62
CA PRO A 4 3.49 13.81 -71.16
C PRO A 4 2.98 12.45 -70.67
N ARG A 5 3.16 12.18 -69.37
CA ARG A 5 2.46 11.11 -68.64
C ARG A 5 0.96 11.46 -68.54
N SER A 6 0.10 10.45 -68.52
CA SER A 6 -1.34 10.63 -68.26
C SER A 6 -1.59 11.08 -66.80
N PRO A 7 -2.59 11.93 -66.54
CA PRO A 7 -2.87 12.48 -65.22
C PRO A 7 -3.73 11.54 -64.34
N SER A 8 -3.83 11.89 -63.05
CA SER A 8 -4.69 11.25 -62.05
C SER A 8 -6.18 11.29 -62.41
N ALA A 9 -6.95 10.34 -61.89
CA ALA A 9 -8.41 10.44 -61.80
C ALA A 9 -8.79 11.37 -60.63
N ASP A 10 -9.94 12.06 -60.78
CA ASP A 10 -10.39 13.12 -59.87
C ASP A 10 -11.45 12.62 -58.86
N GLN A 11 -11.80 13.46 -57.88
CA GLN A 11 -12.70 13.15 -56.78
C GLN A 11 -14.17 13.06 -57.24
N SER A 12 -14.87 11.94 -56.99
CA SER A 12 -16.35 11.90 -57.01
C SER A 12 -16.97 10.62 -56.41
N ASP A 13 -16.49 9.42 -56.75
CA ASP A 13 -17.27 8.18 -56.54
C ASP A 13 -17.16 7.50 -55.16
N THR A 14 -16.34 7.98 -54.23
CA THR A 14 -16.18 7.38 -52.88
C THR A 14 -17.26 7.77 -51.86
N VAL A 15 -18.24 8.59 -52.25
CA VAL A 15 -19.22 9.22 -51.32
C VAL A 15 -20.53 8.41 -51.15
N SER A 16 -20.76 7.35 -51.95
CA SER A 16 -22.07 6.68 -52.03
C SER A 16 -22.25 5.41 -51.16
N LEU A 17 -21.18 4.83 -50.61
CA LEU A 17 -21.24 3.53 -49.90
C LEU A 17 -21.18 3.60 -48.36
N LEU A 18 -20.73 4.71 -47.77
CA LEU A 18 -20.60 4.87 -46.31
C LEU A 18 -21.87 5.40 -45.61
N LYS A 19 -23.06 5.00 -46.08
CA LYS A 19 -24.33 5.55 -45.54
C LYS A 19 -25.47 4.54 -45.37
N ARG A 20 -25.17 3.31 -44.91
CA ARG A 20 -26.23 2.35 -44.53
C ARG A 20 -25.91 1.24 -43.50
N LEU A 21 -25.02 1.46 -42.53
CA LEU A 21 -25.23 0.87 -41.20
C LEU A 21 -25.85 1.93 -40.30
N LYS A 22 -27.17 1.83 -40.13
CA LYS A 22 -27.93 2.59 -39.14
C LYS A 22 -28.17 1.64 -37.97
N THR A 23 -27.50 1.86 -36.85
CA THR A 23 -27.78 1.14 -35.59
C THR A 23 -29.24 1.36 -35.22
N GLN A 24 -30.07 0.36 -35.49
CA GLN A 24 -31.43 0.33 -34.96
C GLN A 24 -31.32 -0.13 -33.52
N HIS A 25 -31.50 0.79 -32.57
CA HIS A 25 -31.88 0.40 -31.22
C HIS A 25 -33.11 -0.52 -31.32
N PRO A 26 -33.13 -1.66 -30.61
CA PRO A 26 -34.37 -2.41 -30.42
C PRO A 26 -35.31 -1.55 -29.58
N ASN A 27 -36.19 -0.81 -30.26
CA ASN A 27 -37.12 0.15 -29.65
C ASN A 27 -38.27 -0.58 -28.96
N ASN A 28 -37.95 -1.33 -27.90
CA ASN A 28 -38.92 -1.92 -26.99
C ASN A 28 -39.68 -0.80 -26.29
N GLY A 29 -41.01 -0.82 -26.40
CA GLY A 29 -41.89 0.29 -26.05
C GLY A 29 -42.15 0.51 -24.56
N THR A 30 -41.12 0.49 -23.72
CA THR A 30 -41.18 1.19 -22.43
C THR A 30 -41.06 2.70 -22.70
N ALA A 31 -41.97 3.51 -22.17
CA ALA A 31 -41.76 4.95 -22.16
C ALA A 31 -40.47 5.24 -21.38
N ALA A 32 -39.63 6.16 -21.88
CA ALA A 32 -38.46 6.61 -21.14
C ALA A 32 -38.93 7.16 -19.79
N GLU A 33 -38.50 6.53 -18.70
CA GLU A 33 -38.85 7.01 -17.36
C GLU A 33 -38.22 8.38 -17.12
N ASP A 34 -38.92 9.22 -16.37
CA ASP A 34 -38.40 10.51 -15.94
C ASP A 34 -37.20 10.27 -15.01
N PRO A 35 -35.96 10.70 -15.37
CA PRO A 35 -34.78 10.48 -14.53
C PRO A 35 -34.92 11.18 -13.17
N VAL A 36 -35.75 12.22 -13.05
CA VAL A 36 -36.04 12.89 -11.77
C VAL A 36 -36.72 11.93 -10.79
N ALA A 37 -37.52 10.97 -11.27
CA ALA A 37 -38.23 10.00 -10.43
C ALA A 37 -37.32 8.94 -9.75
N ALA A 38 -36.05 8.85 -10.14
CA ALA A 38 -35.05 8.04 -9.45
C ALA A 38 -34.57 8.69 -8.13
N PHE A 39 -34.53 10.02 -8.09
CA PHE A 39 -33.97 10.78 -6.97
C PHE A 39 -34.92 10.91 -5.80
N ALA A 40 -34.36 11.14 -4.61
CA ALA A 40 -35.13 11.47 -3.41
C ALA A 40 -35.92 12.79 -3.61
N THR A 41 -37.01 12.93 -2.85
CA THR A 41 -37.82 14.15 -2.84
C THR A 41 -36.95 15.36 -2.47
N ASP A 42 -37.31 16.54 -2.99
CA ASP A 42 -36.69 17.84 -2.68
C ASP A 42 -35.21 17.99 -3.11
N VAL A 43 -34.60 17.00 -3.76
CA VAL A 43 -33.20 17.08 -4.26
C VAL A 43 -33.02 18.28 -5.21
N PHE A 44 -33.93 18.46 -6.16
CA PHE A 44 -33.89 19.53 -7.17
C PHE A 44 -34.54 20.85 -6.73
N ASP A 45 -35.04 20.94 -5.49
CA ASP A 45 -35.70 22.15 -5.02
C ASP A 45 -34.73 23.32 -4.94
N HIS A 46 -35.16 24.49 -5.43
CA HIS A 46 -34.34 25.71 -5.40
C HIS A 46 -33.82 26.05 -4.00
N GLY A 47 -34.60 25.78 -2.94
CA GLY A 47 -34.16 25.94 -1.56
C GLY A 47 -33.04 24.97 -1.15
N ASN A 48 -33.13 23.71 -1.58
CA ASN A 48 -32.08 22.71 -1.34
C ASN A 48 -30.81 23.04 -2.13
N ILE A 49 -30.94 23.42 -3.41
CA ILE A 49 -29.83 23.83 -4.26
C ILE A 49 -29.12 25.07 -3.67
N SER A 50 -29.85 26.10 -3.26
CA SER A 50 -29.25 27.29 -2.62
C SER A 50 -28.54 26.96 -1.30
N ARG A 51 -29.11 26.06 -0.48
CA ARG A 51 -28.47 25.56 0.74
C ARG A 51 -27.15 24.84 0.42
N LEU A 52 -27.16 23.92 -0.54
CA LEU A 52 -25.98 23.15 -0.95
C LEU A 52 -24.90 24.04 -1.57
N HIS A 53 -25.27 25.04 -2.38
CA HIS A 53 -24.32 26.01 -2.95
C HIS A 53 -23.62 26.83 -1.87
N ASN A 54 -24.37 27.34 -0.88
CA ASN A 54 -23.77 28.05 0.25
C ASN A 54 -22.85 27.14 1.06
N SER A 55 -23.28 25.91 1.37
CA SER A 55 -22.43 24.93 2.07
C SER A 55 -21.18 24.54 1.27
N TYR A 56 -21.26 24.47 -0.05
CA TYR A 56 -20.09 24.24 -0.93
C TYR A 56 -19.06 25.37 -0.78
N LEU A 57 -19.49 26.64 -0.91
CA LEU A 57 -18.63 27.81 -0.77
C LEU A 57 -18.05 27.99 0.65
N GLU A 58 -18.78 27.59 1.69
CA GLU A 58 -18.32 27.64 3.09
C GLU A 58 -17.46 26.44 3.51
N SER A 59 -17.43 25.37 2.69
CA SER A 59 -16.73 24.13 3.04
C SER A 59 -15.20 24.23 2.89
N THR A 60 -14.51 23.48 3.76
CA THR A 60 -13.06 23.42 3.89
C THR A 60 -12.63 21.98 4.20
N PRO A 61 -11.40 21.54 3.85
CA PRO A 61 -10.25 22.34 3.39
C PRO A 61 -10.33 22.86 1.94
N PHE A 62 -11.08 22.19 1.07
CA PHE A 62 -11.47 22.65 -0.25
C PHE A 62 -12.99 22.50 -0.42
N HIS A 63 -13.56 22.99 -1.52
CA HIS A 63 -15.01 23.02 -1.70
C HIS A 63 -15.58 21.63 -2.05
N TYR A 64 -16.49 21.12 -1.20
CA TYR A 64 -17.26 19.90 -1.40
C TYR A 64 -18.73 20.10 -0.98
N ALA A 65 -19.62 19.30 -1.55
CA ALA A 65 -21.02 19.25 -1.17
C ALA A 65 -21.40 17.83 -0.71
N MET A 66 -22.39 17.75 0.19
CA MET A 66 -22.91 16.50 0.73
C MET A 66 -24.44 16.50 0.69
N VAL A 67 -25.01 15.48 0.06
CA VAL A 67 -26.45 15.19 0.05
C VAL A 67 -26.67 13.96 0.92
N GLU A 68 -27.47 14.07 1.98
CA GLU A 68 -27.66 13.00 2.97
C GLU A 68 -28.46 11.80 2.43
N LYS A 69 -29.32 12.06 1.43
CA LYS A 69 -30.10 11.05 0.72
C LYS A 69 -30.27 11.48 -0.74
N LEU A 70 -29.59 10.83 -1.67
CA LEU A 70 -29.67 11.20 -3.09
C LEU A 70 -30.81 10.48 -3.84
N PHE A 71 -30.97 9.18 -3.64
CA PHE A 71 -31.88 8.32 -4.42
C PHE A 71 -33.12 7.89 -3.62
N GLN A 72 -34.16 7.47 -4.34
CA GLN A 72 -35.25 6.70 -3.72
C GLN A 72 -34.69 5.42 -3.10
N ASP A 73 -35.15 5.13 -1.88
CA ASP A 73 -34.49 4.15 -1.02
C ASP A 73 -34.64 2.72 -1.54
N ASP A 74 -35.78 2.41 -2.16
CA ASP A 74 -36.04 1.10 -2.78
C ASP A 74 -35.26 0.90 -4.08
N LEU A 75 -34.97 1.98 -4.84
CA LEU A 75 -34.05 1.90 -5.97
C LEU A 75 -32.63 1.58 -5.47
N LEU A 76 -32.14 2.29 -4.45
CA LEU A 76 -30.77 2.07 -3.96
C LEU A 76 -30.59 0.69 -3.30
N LYS A 77 -31.63 0.16 -2.63
CA LYS A 77 -31.64 -1.24 -2.17
C LYS A 77 -31.48 -2.20 -3.35
N ASN A 78 -32.31 -2.08 -4.39
CA ASN A 78 -32.24 -2.95 -5.57
C ASN A 78 -30.88 -2.87 -6.26
N VAL A 79 -30.30 -1.67 -6.41
CA VAL A 79 -28.93 -1.48 -6.94
C VAL A 79 -27.91 -2.22 -6.10
N LYS A 80 -27.98 -2.09 -4.76
CA LYS A 80 -27.12 -2.82 -3.83
C LYS A 80 -27.32 -4.34 -3.93
N ASP A 81 -28.53 -4.82 -4.19
CA ASP A 81 -28.80 -6.26 -4.34
C ASP A 81 -28.20 -6.78 -5.66
N GLU A 82 -28.44 -6.10 -6.79
CA GLU A 82 -27.81 -6.37 -8.10
C GLU A 82 -26.27 -6.36 -8.02
N CYS A 83 -25.70 -5.35 -7.36
CA CYS A 83 -24.25 -5.23 -7.19
C CYS A 83 -23.61 -6.35 -6.37
N LEU A 84 -24.36 -7.03 -5.49
CA LEU A 84 -23.85 -8.11 -4.63
C LEU A 84 -24.17 -9.51 -5.17
N SER A 85 -25.14 -9.67 -6.07
CA SER A 85 -25.49 -10.96 -6.67
C SER A 85 -24.87 -11.19 -8.06
N GLU A 86 -24.73 -10.14 -8.87
CA GLU A 86 -24.36 -10.27 -10.28
C GLU A 86 -22.92 -9.79 -10.61
N LEU A 87 -22.24 -9.10 -9.69
CA LEU A 87 -20.89 -8.57 -9.91
C LEU A 87 -19.84 -9.37 -9.13
N SER A 88 -18.79 -9.82 -9.82
CA SER A 88 -17.61 -10.40 -9.18
C SER A 88 -16.64 -9.29 -8.77
N PHE A 89 -16.25 -9.27 -7.50
CA PHE A 89 -15.19 -8.39 -6.99
C PHE A 89 -13.87 -9.14 -6.90
N THR A 90 -12.79 -8.49 -7.33
CA THR A 90 -11.42 -8.98 -7.25
C THR A 90 -10.61 -8.01 -6.40
N GLU A 91 -9.88 -8.52 -5.41
CA GLU A 91 -8.95 -7.68 -4.65
C GLU A 91 -7.81 -7.20 -5.56
N LYS A 92 -7.55 -5.89 -5.57
CA LYS A 92 -6.37 -5.29 -6.19
C LYS A 92 -5.59 -4.53 -5.12
N GLU A 93 -4.26 -4.67 -5.14
CA GLU A 93 -3.35 -4.03 -4.19
C GLU A 93 -2.12 -3.49 -4.93
N THR A 94 -1.92 -2.18 -4.82
CA THR A 94 -0.82 -1.40 -5.43
C THR A 94 0.08 -0.84 -4.31
N ASP A 95 0.92 0.15 -4.57
CA ASP A 95 1.50 0.97 -3.51
C ASP A 95 0.42 1.83 -2.82
N ILE A 96 -0.40 2.54 -3.62
CA ILE A 96 -1.33 3.58 -3.19
C ILE A 96 -2.69 3.06 -2.67
N TYR A 97 -3.07 1.81 -2.94
CA TYR A 97 -4.36 1.28 -2.48
C TYR A 97 -4.37 -0.22 -2.15
N LYS A 98 -5.45 -0.65 -1.51
CA LYS A 98 -5.96 -2.03 -1.45
C LYS A 98 -7.48 -1.97 -1.50
N VAL A 99 -8.15 -2.53 -2.51
CA VAL A 99 -9.62 -2.44 -2.66
C VAL A 99 -10.16 -3.59 -3.48
N ASN A 100 -11.38 -4.06 -3.16
CA ASN A 100 -12.08 -5.04 -3.97
C ASN A 100 -12.83 -4.30 -5.08
N GLN A 101 -12.28 -4.36 -6.28
CA GLN A 101 -12.86 -3.75 -7.47
C GLN A 101 -13.54 -4.81 -8.33
N THR A 102 -14.63 -4.45 -8.99
CA THR A 102 -15.24 -5.32 -9.98
C THR A 102 -14.31 -5.46 -11.19
N GLY A 103 -13.79 -6.67 -11.45
CA GLY A 103 -12.57 -6.92 -12.24
C GLY A 103 -12.52 -6.25 -13.61
N ASP A 104 -13.50 -6.54 -14.45
CA ASP A 104 -13.62 -6.07 -15.85
C ASP A 104 -14.39 -4.74 -15.98
N LEU A 105 -14.69 -4.10 -14.85
CA LEU A 105 -15.85 -3.23 -14.68
C LEU A 105 -15.48 -1.77 -14.31
N ALA A 106 -14.26 -1.35 -14.67
CA ALA A 106 -13.86 0.06 -14.66
C ALA A 106 -14.81 0.96 -15.48
N SER A 107 -15.58 0.37 -16.40
CA SER A 107 -16.81 0.96 -16.90
C SER A 107 -17.84 -0.13 -17.24
N LEU A 108 -19.13 0.13 -17.01
CA LEU A 108 -20.24 -0.73 -17.45
C LEU A 108 -20.28 -0.98 -18.97
N ASN A 109 -19.49 -0.24 -19.74
CA ASN A 109 -19.35 -0.38 -21.20
C ASN A 109 -18.66 -1.68 -21.64
N TYR A 110 -17.93 -2.38 -20.76
CA TYR A 110 -17.24 -3.63 -21.08
C TYR A 110 -18.08 -4.90 -20.86
N LEU A 111 -19.24 -4.79 -20.21
CA LEU A 111 -20.14 -5.93 -20.01
C LEU A 111 -20.81 -6.38 -21.32
N SER A 112 -21.00 -7.69 -21.47
CA SER A 112 -21.86 -8.25 -22.51
C SER A 112 -23.31 -7.78 -22.34
N ALA A 113 -24.07 -7.69 -23.44
CA ALA A 113 -25.48 -7.32 -23.40
C ALA A 113 -26.33 -8.25 -22.49
N SER A 114 -25.89 -9.50 -22.31
CA SER A 114 -26.41 -10.46 -21.33
C SER A 114 -26.20 -9.98 -19.89
N GLN A 115 -24.97 -9.68 -19.48
CA GLN A 115 -24.65 -9.17 -18.12
C GLN A 115 -25.32 -7.82 -17.86
N ILE A 116 -25.32 -6.91 -18.84
CA ILE A 116 -26.04 -5.62 -18.76
C ILE A 116 -27.53 -5.83 -18.45
N SER A 117 -28.16 -6.89 -18.97
CA SER A 117 -29.59 -7.14 -18.73
C SER A 117 -29.93 -7.66 -17.33
N LEU A 118 -28.92 -8.05 -16.53
CA LEU A 118 -29.05 -8.45 -15.12
C LEU A 118 -28.97 -7.25 -14.16
N LEU A 119 -28.61 -6.06 -14.65
CA LEU A 119 -28.32 -4.86 -13.85
C LEU A 119 -29.30 -3.67 -14.10
N PRO A 120 -30.62 -3.89 -14.25
CA PRO A 120 -31.54 -2.82 -14.68
C PRO A 120 -31.68 -1.66 -13.69
N ASN A 121 -31.57 -1.89 -12.37
CA ASN A 121 -31.61 -0.80 -11.39
C ASN A 121 -30.31 0.00 -11.40
N LEU A 122 -29.14 -0.65 -11.55
CA LEU A 122 -27.84 0.03 -11.66
C LEU A 122 -27.76 0.89 -12.93
N LEU A 123 -28.28 0.42 -14.06
CA LEU A 123 -28.42 1.21 -15.28
C LEU A 123 -29.34 2.41 -15.09
N ARG A 124 -30.49 2.22 -14.43
CA ARG A 124 -31.44 3.30 -14.10
C ARG A 124 -30.80 4.37 -13.19
N LEU A 125 -29.95 3.97 -12.24
CA LEU A 125 -29.18 4.88 -11.40
C LEU A 125 -28.12 5.65 -12.20
N ARG A 126 -27.35 4.97 -13.05
CA ARG A 126 -26.35 5.60 -13.94
C ARG A 126 -26.99 6.64 -14.86
N ASP A 127 -28.08 6.27 -15.53
CA ASP A 127 -28.75 7.14 -16.50
C ASP A 127 -29.41 8.35 -15.82
N ALA A 128 -29.84 8.18 -14.56
CA ALA A 128 -30.25 9.30 -13.70
C ALA A 128 -29.06 10.21 -13.32
N LEU A 129 -27.89 9.66 -12.92
CA LEU A 129 -26.68 10.46 -12.62
C LEU A 129 -26.20 11.28 -13.83
N TYR A 130 -26.13 10.68 -15.02
CA TYR A 130 -25.65 11.37 -16.23
C TYR A 130 -26.74 12.14 -17.00
N SER A 131 -27.96 12.21 -16.45
CA SER A 131 -29.07 13.03 -16.95
C SER A 131 -28.70 14.52 -17.13
N TYR A 132 -29.46 15.24 -17.94
CA TYR A 132 -29.27 16.69 -18.09
C TYR A 132 -29.64 17.45 -16.80
N GLU A 133 -30.64 16.92 -16.10
CA GLU A 133 -31.23 17.43 -14.87
C GLU A 133 -30.21 17.37 -13.73
N PHE A 134 -29.58 16.21 -13.50
CA PHE A 134 -28.58 16.07 -12.44
C PHE A 134 -27.27 16.81 -12.76
N ARG A 135 -26.80 16.79 -14.01
CA ARG A 135 -25.65 17.62 -14.40
C ARG A 135 -25.93 19.12 -14.26
N SER A 136 -27.17 19.57 -14.48
CA SER A 136 -27.58 20.96 -14.23
C SER A 136 -27.65 21.29 -12.73
N PHE A 137 -28.10 20.35 -11.88
CA PHE A 137 -28.01 20.46 -10.42
C PHE A 137 -26.54 20.62 -9.97
N LEU A 138 -25.63 19.74 -10.42
CA LEU A 138 -24.20 19.82 -10.08
C LEU A 138 -23.56 21.15 -10.54
N ARG A 139 -23.85 21.58 -11.78
CA ARG A 139 -23.43 22.90 -12.32
C ARG A 139 -23.88 24.06 -11.44
N THR A 140 -25.09 23.99 -10.88
CA THR A 140 -25.69 25.06 -10.06
C THR A 140 -25.16 25.06 -8.63
N VAL A 141 -24.83 23.90 -8.06
CA VAL A 141 -24.24 23.80 -6.71
C VAL A 141 -22.77 24.20 -6.71
N THR A 142 -21.98 23.75 -7.68
CA THR A 142 -20.51 23.93 -7.70
C THR A 142 -20.03 25.17 -8.44
N GLY A 143 -20.71 25.57 -9.52
CA GLY A 143 -20.20 26.53 -10.51
C GLY A 143 -19.16 25.97 -11.50
N CYS A 144 -18.86 24.65 -11.48
CA CYS A 144 -17.76 24.00 -12.23
C CYS A 144 -17.82 24.09 -13.78
N GLY A 145 -18.87 24.70 -14.34
CA GLY A 145 -19.10 24.76 -15.78
C GLY A 145 -19.62 23.44 -16.39
N PRO A 146 -19.72 23.38 -17.73
CA PRO A 146 -20.40 22.29 -18.45
C PRO A 146 -19.78 20.90 -18.23
N LEU A 147 -20.65 19.92 -17.95
CA LEU A 147 -20.29 18.52 -17.67
C LEU A 147 -20.81 17.59 -18.77
N SER A 148 -19.97 16.61 -19.15
CA SER A 148 -20.33 15.62 -20.18
C SER A 148 -21.49 14.71 -19.74
N GLY A 149 -22.41 14.43 -20.67
CA GLY A 149 -23.39 13.34 -20.54
C GLY A 149 -23.00 12.10 -21.34
N LYS A 150 -22.14 12.24 -22.36
CA LYS A 150 -21.61 11.15 -23.20
C LYS A 150 -20.54 10.33 -22.48
N LYS A 151 -19.57 10.99 -21.82
CA LYS A 151 -18.43 10.33 -21.17
C LYS A 151 -18.82 9.98 -19.73
N GLN A 152 -19.28 8.75 -19.56
CA GLN A 152 -19.74 8.18 -18.29
C GLN A 152 -18.62 7.33 -17.67
N ASP A 153 -18.23 7.67 -16.45
CA ASP A 153 -17.07 7.12 -15.75
C ASP A 153 -17.48 6.82 -14.30
N MET A 154 -17.79 5.55 -14.04
CA MET A 154 -18.47 5.08 -12.83
C MET A 154 -18.09 3.62 -12.54
N SER A 155 -17.66 3.36 -11.31
CA SER A 155 -17.18 2.08 -10.82
C SER A 155 -17.89 1.66 -9.53
N VAL A 156 -17.96 0.36 -9.27
CA VAL A 156 -18.45 -0.21 -7.99
C VAL A 156 -17.26 -0.74 -7.22
N ASN A 157 -17.09 -0.29 -5.97
CA ASN A 157 -15.96 -0.66 -5.12
C ASN A 157 -16.46 -1.10 -3.74
N SER A 158 -16.04 -2.29 -3.29
CA SER A 158 -16.22 -2.72 -1.89
C SER A 158 -14.90 -2.61 -1.14
N TYR A 159 -14.96 -2.02 0.05
CA TYR A 159 -13.83 -1.92 0.98
C TYR A 159 -14.15 -2.77 2.21
N THR A 160 -13.39 -3.86 2.38
CA THR A 160 -13.39 -4.76 3.54
C THR A 160 -12.20 -4.46 4.46
N LYS A 161 -12.01 -5.26 5.51
CA LYS A 161 -10.87 -5.16 6.42
C LYS A 161 -9.52 -5.13 5.69
N GLY A 162 -8.70 -4.13 5.98
CA GLY A 162 -7.42 -3.87 5.32
C GLY A 162 -7.52 -2.98 4.07
N CYS A 163 -8.70 -2.81 3.47
CA CYS A 163 -8.86 -1.98 2.28
C CYS A 163 -8.72 -0.49 2.59
N HIS A 164 -7.94 0.22 1.78
CA HIS A 164 -7.54 1.61 1.93
C HIS A 164 -7.26 2.25 0.56
N LEU A 165 -7.34 3.58 0.47
CA LEU A 165 -6.90 4.35 -0.70
C LEU A 165 -6.17 5.60 -0.18
N LEU A 166 -4.88 5.72 -0.48
CA LEU A 166 -4.00 6.73 0.09
C LEU A 166 -4.14 8.09 -0.62
N ASN A 167 -3.31 9.07 -0.24
CA ASN A 167 -3.59 10.47 -0.53
C ASN A 167 -3.35 10.86 -1.99
N HIS A 168 -4.38 11.34 -2.68
CA HIS A 168 -4.35 11.72 -4.10
C HIS A 168 -5.28 12.92 -4.36
N ASP A 169 -5.09 13.64 -5.48
CA ASP A 169 -5.87 14.84 -5.84
C ASP A 169 -6.95 14.59 -6.92
N ASP A 170 -6.99 13.38 -7.49
CA ASP A 170 -7.94 12.93 -8.53
C ASP A 170 -7.75 13.55 -9.94
N VAL A 171 -6.63 14.23 -10.16
CA VAL A 171 -6.36 15.05 -11.35
C VAL A 171 -5.85 14.18 -12.50
N ILE A 172 -6.77 13.49 -13.17
CA ILE A 172 -6.49 12.63 -14.33
C ILE A 172 -7.31 13.06 -15.55
N GLY A 173 -6.62 13.38 -16.64
CA GLY A 173 -7.21 13.64 -17.96
C GLY A 173 -8.30 14.72 -17.94
N SER A 174 -9.53 14.34 -18.30
CA SER A 174 -10.66 15.27 -18.45
C SER A 174 -11.63 15.29 -17.24
N ARG A 175 -11.27 14.72 -16.09
CA ARG A 175 -12.11 14.72 -14.87
C ARG A 175 -12.37 16.18 -14.41
N ARG A 176 -13.60 16.48 -13.96
CA ARG A 176 -14.01 17.83 -13.51
C ARG A 176 -14.72 17.81 -12.16
N VAL A 177 -15.63 16.85 -11.92
CA VAL A 177 -16.24 16.64 -10.59
C VAL A 177 -16.07 15.18 -10.21
N SER A 178 -15.45 14.92 -9.05
CA SER A 178 -15.38 13.60 -8.44
C SER A 178 -16.62 13.38 -7.56
N TYR A 179 -17.13 12.15 -7.48
CA TYR A 179 -18.25 11.81 -6.62
C TYR A 179 -18.16 10.41 -6.01
N ILE A 180 -18.77 10.26 -4.83
CA ILE A 180 -18.95 8.98 -4.13
C ILE A 180 -20.38 8.90 -3.59
N LEU A 181 -21.09 7.84 -3.98
CA LEU A 181 -22.38 7.40 -3.44
C LEU A 181 -22.15 6.22 -2.50
N TYR A 182 -22.57 6.35 -1.26
CA TYR A 182 -22.33 5.36 -0.21
C TYR A 182 -23.50 4.40 -0.02
N MET A 183 -23.18 3.09 -0.03
CA MET A 183 -24.12 1.99 0.25
C MET A 183 -23.60 1.05 1.36
N PRO A 184 -23.02 1.55 2.48
CA PRO A 184 -22.38 0.72 3.50
C PRO A 184 -23.34 -0.32 4.11
N LEU A 185 -22.77 -1.49 4.41
CA LEU A 185 -23.47 -2.65 4.92
C LEU A 185 -23.11 -2.91 6.40
N PRO A 186 -24.05 -3.45 7.20
CA PRO A 186 -25.46 -3.65 6.86
C PRO A 186 -26.25 -2.34 6.96
N ASN A 187 -27.11 -2.08 5.97
CA ASN A 187 -27.78 -0.78 5.76
C ASN A 187 -28.87 -0.40 6.79
N TYR A 188 -29.15 -1.26 7.77
CA TYR A 188 -30.09 -0.98 8.87
C TYR A 188 -29.46 -0.24 10.06
N GLN A 189 -28.14 -0.01 10.06
CA GLN A 189 -27.43 0.71 11.12
C GLN A 189 -26.46 1.75 10.53
N LEU A 190 -26.16 2.78 11.31
CA LEU A 190 -25.13 3.76 10.95
C LEU A 190 -23.74 3.11 11.00
N TRP A 191 -22.93 3.35 9.98
CA TRP A 191 -21.52 2.99 9.98
C TRP A 191 -20.80 3.74 11.11
N GLN A 192 -20.09 3.00 11.96
CA GLN A 192 -19.42 3.60 13.11
C GLN A 192 -18.05 4.13 12.68
N LYS A 193 -17.64 5.28 13.24
CA LYS A 193 -16.30 5.84 12.98
C LYS A 193 -15.18 4.83 13.26
N ASP A 194 -15.34 4.05 14.33
CA ASP A 194 -14.38 3.02 14.77
C ASP A 194 -14.23 1.83 13.80
N TRP A 195 -14.98 1.78 12.70
CA TRP A 195 -14.85 0.78 11.64
C TRP A 195 -13.95 1.26 10.49
N GLY A 196 -13.47 2.51 10.56
CA GLY A 196 -12.65 3.13 9.54
C GLY A 196 -13.44 3.52 8.29
N GLY A 197 -12.77 3.64 7.14
CA GLY A 197 -13.45 3.92 5.87
C GLY A 197 -13.93 5.35 5.68
N ALA A 198 -13.60 6.29 6.57
CA ALA A 198 -13.95 7.70 6.37
C ALA A 198 -13.28 8.29 5.12
N LEU A 199 -13.98 9.21 4.46
CA LEU A 199 -13.38 10.11 3.48
C LEU A 199 -12.60 11.20 4.23
N GLU A 200 -11.29 11.21 4.06
CA GLU A 200 -10.36 12.17 4.65
C GLU A 200 -10.09 13.32 3.67
N LEU A 201 -10.20 14.58 4.09
CA LEU A 201 -9.91 15.76 3.26
C LEU A 201 -8.76 16.56 3.86
N TYR A 202 -7.79 16.95 3.02
CA TYR A 202 -6.52 17.54 3.46
C TYR A 202 -6.39 19.03 3.14
N PRO A 203 -5.92 19.86 4.10
CA PRO A 203 -5.53 21.23 3.83
C PRO A 203 -4.18 21.25 3.11
N VAL A 204 -3.98 22.23 2.25
CA VAL A 204 -2.73 22.41 1.49
C VAL A 204 -1.89 23.57 2.02
N LYS A 205 -0.59 23.47 1.78
CA LYS A 205 0.45 24.49 2.01
C LYS A 205 1.19 24.76 0.70
N GLU A 206 1.81 25.92 0.60
CA GLU A 206 2.76 26.23 -0.47
C GLU A 206 4.12 25.59 -0.14
N ALA A 207 4.73 24.92 -1.12
CA ALA A 207 6.06 24.31 -1.02
C ALA A 207 7.15 25.29 -1.48
N ALA A 208 8.42 24.93 -1.27
CA ALA A 208 9.56 25.82 -1.54
C ALA A 208 9.79 26.12 -3.04
N ASP A 209 9.15 25.37 -3.93
CA ASP A 209 9.13 25.53 -5.38
C ASP A 209 7.88 26.25 -5.90
N GLY A 210 6.96 26.63 -5.01
CA GLY A 210 5.67 27.26 -5.34
C GLY A 210 4.53 26.29 -5.67
N ASN A 211 4.76 24.96 -5.66
CA ASN A 211 3.67 23.99 -5.81
C ASN A 211 2.83 23.89 -4.53
N LEU A 212 1.59 23.37 -4.67
CA LEU A 212 0.72 23.12 -3.52
C LEU A 212 0.83 21.65 -3.07
N GLU A 213 1.20 21.48 -1.81
CA GLU A 213 1.35 20.19 -1.14
C GLU A 213 0.30 20.01 -0.03
N PRO A 214 -0.27 18.81 0.16
CA PRO A 214 -1.12 18.50 1.29
C PRO A 214 -0.31 18.46 2.60
N MET A 215 -0.93 18.90 3.68
CA MET A 215 -0.42 18.71 5.04
C MET A 215 -0.48 17.21 5.43
N PRO A 216 0.36 16.69 6.34
CA PRO A 216 0.35 15.25 6.68
C PRO A 216 -0.86 14.73 7.48
N VAL A 217 -1.80 15.61 7.86
CA VAL A 217 -2.96 15.32 8.72
C VAL A 217 -4.22 15.93 8.08
N PRO A 218 -5.33 15.18 7.96
CA PRO A 218 -6.56 15.70 7.38
C PRO A 218 -7.24 16.73 8.30
N ALA A 219 -7.89 17.72 7.70
CA ALA A 219 -8.69 18.71 8.42
C ALA A 219 -10.14 18.24 8.65
N LYS A 220 -10.58 17.27 7.83
CA LYS A 220 -11.94 16.72 7.87
C LYS A 220 -11.88 15.21 7.64
N MET A 221 -12.70 14.47 8.38
CA MET A 221 -12.96 13.05 8.18
C MET A 221 -14.48 12.87 8.14
N ILE A 222 -15.00 12.17 7.13
CA ILE A 222 -16.45 11.97 6.93
C ILE A 222 -16.73 10.47 6.83
N PRO A 223 -17.30 9.84 7.88
CA PRO A 223 -17.73 8.44 7.81
C PRO A 223 -18.82 8.25 6.74
N PRO A 224 -18.81 7.12 6.02
CA PRO A 224 -19.81 6.80 4.99
C PRO A 224 -21.18 6.53 5.63
N SER A 225 -22.27 6.92 4.96
CA SER A 225 -23.64 6.65 5.39
C SER A 225 -24.50 6.17 4.23
N TRP A 226 -25.50 5.31 4.50
CA TRP A 226 -26.42 4.83 3.47
C TRP A 226 -27.08 5.98 2.71
N ASN A 227 -27.04 5.94 1.37
CA ASN A 227 -27.63 6.93 0.46
C ASN A 227 -26.99 8.34 0.51
N GLN A 228 -25.90 8.50 1.24
CA GLN A 228 -25.10 9.73 1.27
C GLN A 228 -24.31 9.86 -0.04
N PHE A 229 -24.36 11.04 -0.64
CA PHE A 229 -23.61 11.39 -1.84
C PHE A 229 -22.71 12.60 -1.56
N ILE A 230 -21.41 12.45 -1.81
CA ILE A 230 -20.41 13.52 -1.65
C ILE A 230 -19.79 13.80 -3.02
N PHE A 231 -19.59 15.08 -3.34
CA PHE A 231 -18.95 15.51 -4.59
C PHE A 231 -18.16 16.80 -4.44
N PHE A 232 -17.12 16.96 -5.25
CA PHE A 232 -16.23 18.13 -5.25
C PHE A 232 -15.62 18.34 -6.65
N GLU A 233 -15.23 19.57 -6.95
CA GLU A 233 -14.47 19.86 -8.18
C GLU A 233 -13.04 19.31 -8.05
N VAL A 234 -12.55 18.69 -9.13
CA VAL A 234 -11.17 18.21 -9.26
C VAL A 234 -10.25 19.39 -9.53
N GLN A 235 -9.27 19.61 -8.67
CA GLN A 235 -8.42 20.81 -8.66
C GLN A 235 -6.94 20.44 -8.45
N PRO A 236 -6.04 20.68 -9.45
CA PRO A 236 -4.60 20.44 -9.35
C PRO A 236 -3.98 20.91 -8.04
N GLY A 237 -3.33 20.00 -7.32
CA GLY A 237 -2.68 20.31 -6.06
C GLY A 237 -3.61 20.83 -4.95
N ARG A 238 -4.93 20.57 -5.01
CA ARG A 238 -5.91 21.08 -4.04
C ARG A 238 -6.91 20.06 -3.53
N SER A 239 -7.50 19.22 -4.40
CA SER A 239 -8.54 18.24 -4.04
C SER A 239 -7.99 16.97 -3.33
N PHE A 240 -6.98 17.14 -2.47
CA PHE A 240 -6.27 16.05 -1.81
C PHE A 240 -7.13 15.32 -0.79
N HIS A 241 -7.37 14.04 -1.03
CA HIS A 241 -8.21 13.20 -0.18
C HIS A 241 -7.72 11.75 -0.12
N SER A 242 -8.24 10.96 0.82
CA SER A 242 -8.01 9.52 0.97
C SER A 242 -9.21 8.80 1.59
N VAL A 243 -9.19 7.47 1.53
CA VAL A 243 -10.09 6.58 2.28
C VAL A 243 -9.29 5.94 3.40
N GLU A 244 -9.63 6.31 4.64
CA GLU A 244 -9.16 5.67 5.88
C GLU A 244 -9.35 4.15 5.80
N GLU A 245 -8.37 3.35 6.26
CA GLU A 245 -8.46 1.89 6.23
C GLU A 245 -9.74 1.39 6.91
N VAL A 246 -10.51 0.55 6.21
CA VAL A 246 -11.61 -0.19 6.83
C VAL A 246 -11.01 -1.30 7.69
N VAL A 247 -11.43 -1.41 8.95
CA VAL A 247 -10.84 -2.37 9.93
C VAL A 247 -11.79 -3.51 10.30
N VAL A 248 -12.83 -3.74 9.48
CA VAL A 248 -13.93 -4.68 9.75
C VAL A 248 -14.44 -5.34 8.47
N GLY A 249 -14.95 -6.57 8.57
CA GLY A 249 -15.60 -7.25 7.44
C GLY A 249 -14.64 -7.99 6.52
N GLY A 250 -15.19 -8.63 5.49
CA GLY A 250 -14.47 -9.55 4.60
C GLY A 250 -15.09 -10.95 4.62
N GLU A 251 -14.52 -11.88 3.84
CA GLU A 251 -15.05 -13.23 3.69
C GLU A 251 -15.18 -13.95 5.03
N GLY A 252 -16.41 -14.36 5.37
CA GLY A 252 -16.71 -15.06 6.62
C GLY A 252 -16.75 -14.20 7.89
N GLU A 253 -16.54 -12.88 7.80
CA GLU A 253 -16.81 -11.95 8.91
C GLU A 253 -18.32 -11.60 9.00
N ASP A 254 -18.68 -10.57 9.77
CA ASP A 254 -20.05 -10.26 10.19
C ASP A 254 -20.90 -9.45 9.19
N GLY A 255 -20.57 -9.52 7.89
CA GLY A 255 -21.35 -8.88 6.81
C GLY A 255 -21.30 -7.34 6.80
N ARG A 256 -20.29 -6.74 7.45
CA ARG A 256 -19.97 -5.32 7.29
C ARG A 256 -19.09 -5.12 6.06
N GLU A 257 -19.49 -4.20 5.17
CA GLU A 257 -18.70 -3.81 4.00
C GLU A 257 -18.95 -2.34 3.67
N ARG A 258 -17.90 -1.60 3.32
CA ARG A 258 -18.05 -0.24 2.78
C ARG A 258 -18.19 -0.33 1.26
N LEU A 259 -19.38 -0.74 0.83
CA LEU A 259 -19.79 -0.72 -0.58
C LEU A 259 -20.06 0.73 -1.03
N SER A 260 -19.58 1.09 -2.21
CA SER A 260 -19.72 2.43 -2.80
C SER A 260 -19.78 2.39 -4.32
N ILE A 261 -20.51 3.34 -4.91
CA ILE A 261 -20.42 3.69 -6.33
C ILE A 261 -19.65 5.01 -6.41
N SER A 262 -18.54 5.03 -7.14
CA SER A 262 -17.65 6.19 -7.25
C SER A 262 -17.26 6.43 -8.70
N GLY A 263 -17.04 7.68 -9.06
CA GLY A 263 -16.72 8.04 -10.43
C GLY A 263 -16.62 9.53 -10.65
N TRP A 264 -16.65 9.92 -11.93
CA TRP A 264 -16.39 11.29 -12.34
C TRP A 264 -17.41 11.80 -13.35
N PHE A 265 -17.70 13.09 -13.25
CA PHE A 265 -18.20 13.88 -14.36
C PHE A 265 -17.01 14.58 -15.01
N HIS A 266 -16.80 14.32 -16.29
CA HIS A 266 -15.79 15.02 -17.07
C HIS A 266 -16.30 16.39 -17.51
N ALA A 267 -15.37 17.27 -17.87
CA ALA A 267 -15.70 18.44 -18.68
C ALA A 267 -16.44 18.01 -19.97
N ALA A 268 -17.32 18.86 -20.49
CA ALA A 268 -18.00 18.63 -21.76
C ALA A 268 -17.02 18.18 -22.87
N GLN A 269 -17.43 17.25 -23.71
CA GLN A 269 -16.64 16.68 -24.82
C GLN A 269 -17.04 17.32 -26.16
N GLU A 270 -16.31 17.04 -27.23
CA GLU A 270 -16.60 17.61 -28.55
C GLU A 270 -18.06 17.33 -28.99
N GLY A 271 -18.72 18.40 -29.46
CA GLY A 271 -20.15 18.36 -29.81
C GLY A 271 -21.09 18.13 -28.63
N GLU A 272 -20.73 18.56 -27.41
CA GLU A 272 -21.65 18.78 -26.28
C GLU A 272 -21.84 20.28 -25.99
N GLU A 273 -22.87 20.61 -25.20
CA GLU A 273 -23.13 21.99 -24.77
C GLU A 273 -21.94 22.55 -23.98
N GLY A 274 -21.41 23.70 -24.43
CA GLY A 274 -20.35 24.40 -23.71
C GLY A 274 -19.00 23.67 -23.69
N TYR A 275 -18.75 22.81 -24.69
CA TYR A 275 -17.40 22.34 -25.00
C TYR A 275 -16.45 23.52 -25.23
N ASP A 276 -15.29 23.46 -24.59
CA ASP A 276 -14.26 24.49 -24.62
C ASP A 276 -12.89 23.79 -24.49
N PRO A 277 -12.11 23.66 -25.59
CA PRO A 277 -10.89 22.86 -25.59
C PRO A 277 -9.78 23.47 -24.71
N GLU A 278 -9.79 24.80 -24.50
CA GLU A 278 -8.81 25.49 -23.65
C GLU A 278 -9.05 25.21 -22.15
N ARG A 279 -10.21 24.68 -21.75
CA ARG A 279 -10.50 24.25 -20.37
C ARG A 279 -10.03 22.84 -20.01
N LEU A 280 -9.46 22.12 -20.97
CA LEU A 280 -8.91 20.78 -20.74
C LEU A 280 -7.45 20.82 -20.28
N THR A 281 -6.72 21.89 -20.57
CA THR A 281 -5.41 22.16 -19.96
C THR A 281 -5.59 22.78 -18.58
N ALA A 282 -5.43 21.98 -17.53
CA ALA A 282 -5.50 22.45 -16.15
C ALA A 282 -4.21 23.19 -15.74
N GLU A 283 -4.32 24.22 -14.90
CA GLU A 283 -3.17 24.95 -14.37
C GLU A 283 -2.64 24.29 -13.09
N GLY A 284 -1.41 23.80 -13.11
CA GLY A 284 -0.71 23.19 -11.97
C GLY A 284 -0.45 21.68 -12.12
N LYS A 285 0.59 21.19 -11.43
CA LYS A 285 0.99 19.77 -11.48
C LYS A 285 0.03 18.86 -10.71
N SER A 286 -0.41 17.76 -11.33
CA SER A 286 -1.10 16.65 -10.65
C SER A 286 -0.22 15.98 -9.59
N SER A 287 -0.82 15.23 -8.65
CA SER A 287 -0.02 14.45 -7.68
C SER A 287 0.91 13.42 -8.35
N ARG A 288 0.55 12.90 -9.53
CA ARG A 288 1.41 11.99 -10.35
C ARG A 288 2.67 12.71 -10.86
N GLU A 289 2.54 13.93 -11.37
CA GLU A 289 3.68 14.74 -11.81
C GLU A 289 4.55 15.26 -10.65
N GLN A 290 3.97 15.37 -9.45
CA GLN A 290 4.72 15.69 -8.24
C GLN A 290 5.48 14.47 -7.71
N LEU A 291 4.92 13.26 -7.81
CA LEU A 291 5.56 11.99 -7.43
C LEU A 291 6.84 11.70 -8.23
N ALA A 292 6.81 11.87 -9.55
CA ALA A 292 7.93 11.58 -10.44
C ALA A 292 9.20 12.40 -10.13
N SER A 293 9.06 13.61 -9.57
CA SER A 293 10.19 14.45 -9.16
C SER A 293 10.42 14.41 -7.64
N THR A 294 11.32 13.54 -7.20
CA THR A 294 11.92 13.54 -5.85
C THR A 294 13.35 14.11 -5.88
N SER A 295 13.87 14.53 -4.74
CA SER A 295 15.26 14.99 -4.62
C SER A 295 15.76 14.82 -3.18
N THR A 296 16.79 13.99 -2.99
CA THR A 296 17.36 13.69 -1.68
C THR A 296 18.46 14.69 -1.31
N VAL A 297 18.34 15.33 -0.14
CA VAL A 297 19.33 16.30 0.36
C VAL A 297 20.47 15.59 1.09
N PHE A 298 21.44 15.13 0.32
CA PHE A 298 22.64 14.45 0.80
C PHE A 298 23.63 15.37 1.55
N ARG A 299 24.39 14.79 2.48
CA ARG A 299 25.49 15.40 3.23
C ARG A 299 26.84 14.77 2.82
N PRO A 300 27.90 15.57 2.57
CA PRO A 300 29.24 15.04 2.33
C PRO A 300 29.83 14.40 3.60
N TYR A 301 30.79 13.48 3.43
CA TYR A 301 31.69 13.09 4.53
C TYR A 301 32.73 14.20 4.79
N SER A 302 33.35 14.19 5.97
CA SER A 302 34.30 15.23 6.40
C SER A 302 35.47 15.45 5.44
N ASP A 303 35.88 14.40 4.72
CA ASP A 303 37.14 14.36 3.97
C ASP A 303 36.92 14.31 2.44
N THR A 304 35.68 14.44 1.95
CA THR A 304 35.45 14.55 0.50
C THR A 304 35.96 15.89 -0.02
N PRO A 305 36.85 15.94 -1.04
CA PRO A 305 37.40 17.20 -1.53
C PRO A 305 36.31 18.12 -2.12
N THR A 306 35.97 19.19 -1.41
CA THR A 306 35.10 20.24 -1.93
C THR A 306 35.82 21.02 -3.04
N SER A 307 35.36 20.86 -4.28
CA SER A 307 35.77 21.61 -5.48
C SER A 307 37.27 21.55 -5.85
N SER A 308 37.71 20.38 -6.31
CA SER A 308 38.77 20.30 -7.34
C SER A 308 38.55 19.06 -8.21
N PRO A 309 38.78 19.12 -9.53
CA PRO A 309 38.99 17.90 -10.31
C PRO A 309 40.17 17.14 -9.70
N LEU A 310 40.04 15.84 -9.48
CA LEU A 310 41.14 14.99 -9.08
C LEU A 310 42.11 14.86 -10.27
N PRO A 311 43.38 15.28 -10.15
CA PRO A 311 44.37 15.03 -11.18
C PRO A 311 44.79 13.55 -11.10
N ASP A 312 44.34 12.77 -12.08
CA ASP A 312 44.73 11.38 -12.34
C ASP A 312 44.73 10.46 -11.09
N GLY A 313 43.54 10.26 -10.51
CA GLY A 313 43.33 9.24 -9.48
C GLY A 313 41.99 9.34 -8.76
N LEU A 314 41.12 8.35 -8.99
CA LEU A 314 40.04 8.04 -8.04
C LEU A 314 40.67 7.56 -6.71
N PRO A 315 40.02 7.75 -5.55
CA PRO A 315 40.47 7.12 -4.31
C PRO A 315 40.42 5.60 -4.47
N GLN A 316 41.59 4.96 -4.58
CA GLN A 316 41.67 3.50 -4.73
C GLN A 316 41.02 2.84 -3.51
N LEU A 317 39.96 2.05 -3.73
CA LEU A 317 39.50 1.06 -2.76
C LEU A 317 40.49 -0.11 -2.74
N THR A 318 41.66 0.16 -2.16
CA THR A 318 42.64 -0.88 -1.83
C THR A 318 41.96 -1.95 -0.99
N ASP A 319 42.18 -3.24 -1.28
CA ASP A 319 41.62 -4.39 -0.56
C ASP A 319 42.25 -4.60 0.84
N GLN A 320 42.61 -3.50 1.50
CA GLN A 320 43.13 -3.41 2.86
C GLN A 320 42.06 -3.85 3.88
N PRO A 321 42.46 -4.46 5.00
CA PRO A 321 41.55 -4.67 6.12
C PRO A 321 41.14 -3.32 6.74
N LEU A 322 40.00 -3.31 7.43
CA LEU A 322 39.60 -2.18 8.28
C LEU A 322 40.70 -1.88 9.31
N SER A 323 40.95 -0.60 9.58
CA SER A 323 41.91 -0.16 10.60
C SER A 323 41.48 -0.61 12.00
N GLU A 324 42.44 -0.74 12.91
CA GLU A 324 42.15 -1.07 14.32
C GLU A 324 41.21 -0.03 14.97
N GLU A 325 41.30 1.23 14.55
CA GLU A 325 40.41 2.32 14.98
C GLU A 325 38.97 2.11 14.46
N HIS A 326 38.78 1.76 13.18
CA HIS A 326 37.47 1.45 12.63
C HIS A 326 36.86 0.20 13.27
N ILE A 327 37.66 -0.85 13.50
CA ILE A 327 37.21 -2.07 14.18
C ILE A 327 36.81 -1.77 15.63
N SER A 328 37.59 -0.96 16.35
CA SER A 328 37.27 -0.55 17.72
C SER A 328 35.94 0.18 17.77
N PHE A 329 35.74 1.23 16.95
CA PHE A 329 34.48 1.97 16.88
C PHE A 329 33.29 1.07 16.53
N LEU A 330 33.39 0.28 15.46
CA LEU A 330 32.28 -0.58 15.04
C LEU A 330 31.96 -1.69 16.05
N SER A 331 32.92 -2.14 16.85
CA SER A 331 32.69 -3.16 17.89
C SER A 331 31.77 -2.68 19.03
N GLU A 332 31.55 -1.37 19.18
CA GLU A 332 30.58 -0.82 20.12
C GLU A 332 29.12 -1.01 19.65
N TYR A 333 28.90 -1.29 18.36
CA TYR A 333 27.57 -1.37 17.72
C TYR A 333 27.29 -2.72 17.08
N LEU A 334 28.24 -3.25 16.31
CA LEU A 334 28.04 -4.36 15.39
C LEU A 334 28.34 -5.72 16.03
N ASN A 335 27.62 -6.73 15.58
CA ASN A 335 27.92 -8.13 15.88
C ASN A 335 29.33 -8.48 15.34
N PRO A 336 30.26 -8.98 16.18
CA PRO A 336 31.65 -9.25 15.78
C PRO A 336 31.84 -10.18 14.58
N VAL A 337 30.83 -10.96 14.18
CA VAL A 337 30.86 -11.77 12.96
C VAL A 337 31.07 -10.92 11.70
N TYR A 338 30.46 -9.72 11.65
CA TYR A 338 30.53 -8.81 10.49
C TYR A 338 31.84 -8.01 10.40
N LEU A 339 32.67 -8.03 11.45
CA LEU A 339 34.00 -7.42 11.46
C LEU A 339 35.12 -8.39 11.05
N GLN A 340 34.80 -9.67 10.83
CA GLN A 340 35.77 -10.67 10.40
C GLN A 340 36.05 -10.54 8.89
N SER A 341 37.33 -10.41 8.52
CA SER A 341 37.74 -10.30 7.11
C SER A 341 37.19 -11.43 6.22
N ARG A 342 37.10 -12.66 6.73
CA ARG A 342 36.49 -13.79 6.02
C ARG A 342 35.01 -13.56 5.71
N THR A 343 34.24 -13.03 6.67
CA THR A 343 32.81 -12.69 6.48
C THR A 343 32.67 -11.56 5.47
N MET A 344 33.43 -10.47 5.64
CA MET A 344 33.34 -9.31 4.74
C MET A 344 33.67 -9.69 3.29
N LYS A 345 34.68 -10.54 3.05
CA LYS A 345 34.99 -11.04 1.70
C LYS A 345 33.90 -11.93 1.11
N ALA A 346 33.29 -12.82 1.91
CA ALA A 346 32.17 -13.64 1.45
C ALA A 346 30.91 -12.82 1.14
N LEU A 347 30.63 -11.77 1.93
CA LEU A 347 29.56 -10.82 1.66
C LEU A 347 29.85 -9.99 0.40
N ALA A 348 31.09 -9.55 0.18
CA ALA A 348 31.48 -8.82 -1.02
C ALA A 348 31.31 -9.66 -2.30
N SER A 349 31.69 -10.94 -2.30
CA SER A 349 31.41 -11.84 -3.42
C SER A 349 29.91 -11.93 -3.71
N ARG A 350 29.09 -12.13 -2.67
CA ARG A 350 27.64 -12.23 -2.81
C ARG A 350 26.98 -10.92 -3.25
N PHE A 351 27.44 -9.76 -2.79
CA PHE A 351 26.91 -8.46 -3.22
C PHE A 351 27.22 -8.17 -4.70
N VAL A 352 28.38 -8.61 -5.20
CA VAL A 352 28.72 -8.53 -6.64
C VAL A 352 27.86 -9.46 -7.50
N GLU A 353 27.34 -10.55 -6.94
CA GLU A 353 26.46 -11.51 -7.63
C GLU A 353 24.96 -11.12 -7.55
N GLU A 354 24.49 -10.59 -6.42
CA GLU A 354 23.06 -10.35 -6.13
C GLU A 354 22.65 -8.86 -6.10
N SER A 355 23.60 -7.92 -6.21
CA SER A 355 23.44 -6.46 -5.98
C SER A 355 22.77 -6.08 -4.65
N SER A 356 22.60 -7.04 -3.74
CA SER A 356 21.83 -6.90 -2.51
C SER A 356 22.27 -7.90 -1.44
N LEU A 357 22.01 -7.59 -0.17
CA LEU A 357 22.30 -8.46 0.98
C LEU A 357 21.29 -8.22 2.11
N GLU A 358 20.78 -9.30 2.72
CA GLU A 358 20.10 -9.25 4.02
C GLU A 358 20.98 -9.88 5.11
N LEU A 359 21.44 -9.07 6.07
CA LEU A 359 22.33 -9.47 7.16
C LEU A 359 21.56 -9.57 8.48
N HIS A 360 21.48 -10.77 9.04
CA HIS A 360 20.72 -11.05 10.26
C HIS A 360 21.55 -10.80 11.53
N SER A 361 20.91 -10.33 12.60
CA SER A 361 21.56 -10.00 13.88
C SER A 361 22.74 -9.03 13.70
N PHE A 362 22.52 -7.93 12.98
CA PHE A 362 23.57 -6.99 12.57
C PHE A 362 24.18 -6.20 13.74
N LEU A 363 23.33 -5.60 14.58
CA LEU A 363 23.74 -5.04 15.88
C LEU A 363 24.09 -6.18 16.84
N LYS A 364 25.05 -5.91 17.72
CA LYS A 364 25.43 -6.80 18.82
C LYS A 364 24.24 -7.08 19.76
N ASN A 365 24.23 -8.28 20.35
CA ASN A 365 23.13 -8.79 21.19
C ASN A 365 22.71 -7.84 22.30
N ASP A 366 23.64 -7.29 23.11
CA ASP A 366 23.28 -6.46 24.26
C ASP A 366 22.59 -5.14 23.86
N LEU A 367 22.84 -4.63 22.66
CA LEU A 367 22.13 -3.47 22.12
C LEU A 367 20.76 -3.85 21.55
N ALA A 368 20.67 -4.98 20.86
CA ALA A 368 19.43 -5.48 20.27
C ALA A 368 18.40 -5.91 21.34
N GLU A 369 18.81 -6.77 22.28
CA GLU A 369 18.00 -7.26 23.40
C GLU A 369 17.53 -6.11 24.32
N ALA A 370 18.34 -5.05 24.44
CA ALA A 370 17.95 -3.85 25.18
C ALA A 370 16.99 -2.94 24.40
N LEU A 371 17.02 -2.92 23.06
CA LEU A 371 16.25 -1.98 22.26
C LEU A 371 14.83 -2.49 21.95
N GLU A 372 14.66 -3.76 21.62
CA GLU A 372 13.36 -4.32 21.19
C GLU A 372 12.20 -4.04 22.18
N PRO A 373 12.29 -4.38 23.49
CA PRO A 373 11.18 -4.16 24.41
C PRO A 373 10.87 -2.67 24.57
N ARG A 374 11.87 -1.78 24.50
CA ARG A 374 11.67 -0.33 24.62
C ARG A 374 10.90 0.25 23.43
N LEU A 375 11.06 -0.31 22.23
CA LEU A 375 10.25 0.07 21.06
C LEU A 375 8.79 -0.36 21.23
N ARG A 376 8.55 -1.58 21.76
CA ARG A 376 7.21 -2.06 22.12
C ARG A 376 6.57 -1.20 23.22
N ASP A 377 7.31 -0.87 24.27
CA ASP A 377 6.85 0.01 25.37
C ASP A 377 6.49 1.41 24.87
N LEU A 378 7.25 1.95 23.90
CA LEU A 378 6.98 3.24 23.27
C LEU A 378 5.74 3.18 22.37
N ASP A 379 5.57 2.14 21.55
CA ASP A 379 4.33 1.93 20.79
C ASP A 379 3.12 1.75 21.72
N ALA A 380 3.24 1.01 22.83
CA ALA A 380 2.17 0.89 23.83
C ALA A 380 1.82 2.24 24.48
N THR A 381 2.84 3.02 24.88
CA THR A 381 2.68 4.35 25.49
C THR A 381 2.01 5.36 24.54
N ASP A 382 2.33 5.29 23.25
CA ASP A 382 1.78 6.17 22.20
C ASP A 382 0.37 5.75 21.71
N GLY A 383 -0.18 4.66 22.27
CA GLY A 383 -1.47 4.10 21.86
C GLY A 383 -1.43 3.40 20.50
N LEU A 384 -0.26 2.92 20.08
CA LEU A 384 0.01 2.24 18.80
C LEU A 384 0.17 0.72 18.95
N GLY A 385 0.37 0.22 20.17
CA GLY A 385 0.45 -1.22 20.49
C GLY A 385 -0.85 -2.02 20.28
N PRO A 386 -0.87 -3.31 20.68
CA PRO A 386 -1.99 -4.24 20.42
C PRO A 386 -3.32 -3.84 21.07
N GLU A 387 -3.26 -3.04 22.14
CA GLU A 387 -4.39 -2.51 22.92
C GLU A 387 -5.48 -1.81 22.06
N ARG A 388 -5.12 -1.36 20.85
CA ARG A 388 -6.06 -0.81 19.85
C ARG A 388 -7.08 -1.81 19.33
N MET A 389 -6.84 -3.12 19.47
CA MET A 389 -7.66 -4.19 18.88
C MET A 389 -7.87 -4.00 17.36
N GLY A 390 -6.80 -3.70 16.64
CA GLY A 390 -6.79 -3.53 15.18
C GLY A 390 -7.36 -2.19 14.65
N ARG A 391 -7.74 -1.25 15.53
CA ARG A 391 -8.34 0.04 15.14
C ARG A 391 -7.30 1.03 14.62
N VAL A 392 -7.70 1.90 13.69
CA VAL A 392 -6.88 3.05 13.23
C VAL A 392 -6.63 4.01 14.42
N PRO A 393 -5.38 4.33 14.75
CA PRO A 393 -5.06 5.29 15.80
C PRO A 393 -5.30 6.75 15.35
N PRO A 394 -5.47 7.70 16.28
CA PRO A 394 -5.47 9.12 15.94
C PRO A 394 -4.17 9.53 15.20
N HIS A 395 -4.26 10.41 14.21
CA HIS A 395 -3.09 10.93 13.47
C HIS A 395 -2.04 11.59 14.37
N SER A 396 -2.41 11.98 15.58
CA SER A 396 -1.56 12.54 16.63
C SER A 396 -0.81 11.50 17.48
N SER A 397 -1.09 10.20 17.35
CA SER A 397 -0.37 9.17 18.11
C SER A 397 1.11 9.11 17.70
N GLY A 398 1.98 9.00 18.70
CA GLY A 398 3.43 8.88 18.55
C GLY A 398 4.18 10.16 18.20
N ILE A 399 3.52 11.30 17.98
CA ILE A 399 4.13 12.49 17.40
C ILE A 399 4.04 13.74 18.28
N ASN A 400 4.95 14.66 18.04
CA ASN A 400 4.98 15.99 18.61
C ASN A 400 4.20 16.93 17.68
N LEU A 401 3.02 17.41 18.12
CA LEU A 401 2.22 18.34 17.32
C LEU A 401 2.82 19.76 17.41
N PRO A 402 3.13 20.43 16.27
CA PRO A 402 3.58 21.82 16.31
C PRO A 402 2.48 22.71 16.88
N ALA A 403 2.83 23.60 17.81
CA ALA A 403 1.87 24.37 18.63
C ALA A 403 0.89 25.30 17.86
N THR A 404 1.00 25.37 16.54
CA THR A 404 0.04 26.03 15.64
C THR A 404 -1.19 25.15 15.32
N SER A 405 -1.12 23.83 15.46
CA SER A 405 -2.23 22.91 15.17
C SER A 405 -3.24 22.83 16.33
N ASN A 406 -3.87 23.96 16.64
CA ASN A 406 -4.88 24.08 17.68
C ASN A 406 -6.28 23.95 17.03
N PRO A 407 -6.97 22.79 17.13
CA PRO A 407 -8.28 22.61 16.52
C PRO A 407 -9.33 23.42 17.28
N THR A 408 -9.66 24.60 16.78
CA THR A 408 -10.75 25.45 17.28
C THR A 408 -12.13 24.88 16.94
N THR A 409 -12.47 23.72 17.51
CA THR A 409 -13.83 23.18 17.49
C THR A 409 -14.78 24.15 18.19
N HIS A 410 -15.52 24.91 17.40
CA HIS A 410 -16.65 25.73 17.83
C HIS A 410 -17.80 24.84 18.35
N MET A 411 -17.67 24.32 19.56
CA MET A 411 -18.79 23.77 20.32
C MET A 411 -19.75 24.92 20.70
N PRO A 412 -21.05 24.84 20.36
CA PRO A 412 -22.02 25.83 20.82
C PRO A 412 -22.21 25.72 22.35
N HIS A 413 -22.39 26.86 23.02
CA HIS A 413 -22.50 26.88 24.49
C HIS A 413 -23.75 26.13 25.01
N GLY A 414 -23.53 24.94 25.55
CA GLY A 414 -24.47 24.19 26.40
C GLY A 414 -23.74 23.66 27.64
N ALA A 415 -24.29 23.87 28.84
CA ALA A 415 -23.53 23.73 30.08
C ALA A 415 -23.72 22.39 30.81
N THR A 416 -22.63 21.69 31.11
CA THR A 416 -22.51 20.77 32.25
C THR A 416 -21.11 20.84 32.86
N ASN A 417 -21.00 20.78 34.20
CA ASN A 417 -19.71 20.76 34.89
C ASN A 417 -19.04 19.38 34.82
N GLY A 418 -18.14 19.20 33.86
CA GLY A 418 -17.15 18.13 33.83
C GLY A 418 -15.73 18.73 33.77
N LYS A 419 -14.73 18.06 34.37
CA LYS A 419 -13.33 18.45 34.16
C LYS A 419 -12.98 18.20 32.70
N ALA A 420 -12.57 19.24 31.97
CA ALA A 420 -11.91 19.04 30.68
C ALA A 420 -10.67 18.16 30.86
N PRO A 421 -10.35 17.26 29.92
CA PRO A 421 -9.06 16.58 29.91
C PRO A 421 -7.95 17.63 29.83
N LEU A 422 -6.91 17.48 30.66
CA LEU A 422 -5.68 18.23 30.46
C LEU A 422 -5.03 17.69 29.19
N ILE A 423 -4.96 18.51 28.15
CA ILE A 423 -4.16 18.21 26.95
C ILE A 423 -2.71 18.18 27.42
N ALA A 424 -2.12 17.00 27.46
CA ALA A 424 -0.70 16.85 27.76
C ALA A 424 0.12 17.41 26.59
N GLU A 425 1.12 18.24 26.88
CA GLU A 425 2.09 18.70 25.88
C GLU A 425 2.84 17.47 25.36
N SER A 426 2.71 17.19 24.06
CA SER A 426 3.18 15.96 23.42
C SER A 426 4.70 15.97 23.25
N ASN A 427 5.44 15.70 24.33
CA ASN A 427 6.90 15.63 24.37
C ASN A 427 7.49 14.40 23.64
N SER A 428 6.90 14.00 22.50
CA SER A 428 7.48 12.98 21.64
C SER A 428 8.76 13.51 20.97
N ALA A 429 9.72 12.60 20.76
CA ALA A 429 10.93 12.84 19.99
C ALA A 429 10.69 12.79 18.46
N TRP A 430 9.46 12.53 18.02
CA TRP A 430 9.11 12.23 16.63
C TRP A 430 8.15 13.26 16.03
N THR A 431 8.25 13.51 14.73
CA THR A 431 7.34 14.36 13.94
C THR A 431 6.94 13.67 12.64
N VAL A 432 5.85 14.09 11.98
CA VAL A 432 5.42 13.49 10.70
C VAL A 432 6.12 14.16 9.52
N LYS A 433 6.80 13.36 8.71
CA LYS A 433 7.31 13.74 7.39
C LYS A 433 6.22 13.54 6.33
N GLY A 434 6.17 14.45 5.37
CA GLY A 434 5.24 14.47 4.23
C GLY A 434 5.90 15.07 2.98
N PRO A 435 5.14 15.37 1.91
CA PRO A 435 3.68 15.35 1.83
C PRO A 435 3.07 13.94 1.64
N PRO A 436 1.86 13.68 2.17
CA PRO A 436 1.24 12.36 2.13
C PRO A 436 1.01 11.80 0.72
N HIS A 437 0.84 12.62 -0.32
CA HIS A 437 0.76 12.12 -1.71
C HIS A 437 2.08 11.54 -2.26
N LYS A 438 3.16 11.55 -1.47
CA LYS A 438 4.44 10.87 -1.77
C LYS A 438 4.81 9.89 -0.67
N TRP A 439 4.70 10.33 0.57
CA TRP A 439 5.02 9.53 1.75
C TRP A 439 4.44 10.14 3.02
N ARG A 440 4.22 9.30 4.01
CA ARG A 440 3.81 9.72 5.35
C ARG A 440 4.41 8.77 6.37
N TYR A 441 5.36 9.23 7.17
CA TYR A 441 5.95 8.44 8.25
C TYR A 441 6.55 9.38 9.31
N CYS A 442 6.89 8.83 10.46
CA CYS A 442 7.50 9.60 11.54
C CYS A 442 9.02 9.59 11.47
N THR A 443 9.64 10.73 11.74
CA THR A 443 11.10 10.92 11.79
C THR A 443 11.52 11.63 13.08
N LEU A 444 12.78 11.47 13.49
CA LEU A 444 13.30 12.09 14.70
C LEU A 444 13.39 13.63 14.55
N LEU A 445 12.87 14.34 15.55
CA LEU A 445 13.16 15.76 15.72
C LEU A 445 14.65 15.98 16.02
N PRO A 446 15.26 17.08 15.52
CA PRO A 446 16.59 17.50 15.94
C PRO A 446 16.66 17.70 17.46
N PRO A 447 17.81 17.45 18.12
CA PRO A 447 18.00 17.80 19.53
C PRO A 447 17.72 19.28 19.78
N SER A 448 17.03 19.60 20.89
CA SER A 448 16.90 20.99 21.31
C SER A 448 18.29 21.58 21.62
N PRO A 449 18.63 22.79 21.16
CA PRO A 449 19.88 23.47 21.53
C PRO A 449 20.06 23.71 23.04
N SER A 450 19.02 23.51 23.84
CA SER A 450 19.03 23.58 25.31
C SER A 450 19.01 22.21 26.01
N ALA A 451 18.98 21.09 25.28
CA ALA A 451 18.95 19.76 25.87
C ALA A 451 20.32 19.41 26.52
N PRO A 452 20.34 18.80 27.72
CA PRO A 452 21.57 18.33 28.33
C PRO A 452 22.10 17.10 27.58
N VAL A 453 23.27 17.24 26.94
CA VAL A 453 23.98 16.13 26.30
C VAL A 453 24.27 15.05 27.35
N THR A 454 23.61 13.91 27.21
CA THR A 454 23.63 12.81 28.19
C THR A 454 24.22 11.57 27.54
N SER A 455 25.55 11.47 27.54
CA SER A 455 26.24 10.26 27.08
C SER A 455 26.03 9.11 28.07
N VAL A 456 25.54 7.98 27.58
CA VAL A 456 25.37 6.74 28.37
C VAL A 456 26.17 5.63 27.69
N THR A 457 27.12 5.07 28.42
CA THR A 457 28.00 4.01 27.93
C THR A 457 27.88 2.78 28.84
N PRO A 458 27.59 1.58 28.31
CA PRO A 458 27.31 1.27 26.90
C PRO A 458 25.95 1.82 26.44
N LEU A 459 25.77 2.01 25.13
CA LEU A 459 24.53 2.53 24.54
C LEU A 459 23.30 1.66 24.88
N SER A 460 23.48 0.36 25.09
CA SER A 460 22.46 -0.59 25.55
C SER A 460 21.85 -0.24 26.92
N ALA A 461 22.54 0.55 27.74
CA ALA A 461 22.03 1.06 29.00
C ALA A 461 21.18 2.34 28.86
N HIS A 462 21.15 2.99 27.68
CA HIS A 462 20.42 4.25 27.50
C HIS A 462 18.91 4.07 27.72
N PRO A 463 18.22 4.91 28.53
CA PRO A 463 16.82 4.71 28.89
C PRO A 463 15.85 4.82 27.71
N SER A 464 15.99 5.86 26.87
CA SER A 464 15.10 6.14 25.74
C SER A 464 15.55 5.41 24.47
N PRO A 465 14.66 4.69 23.75
CA PRO A 465 14.98 4.08 22.47
C PRO A 465 15.14 5.12 21.34
N SER A 466 14.45 6.26 21.42
CA SER A 466 14.56 7.35 20.45
C SER A 466 15.96 7.95 20.40
N GLU A 467 16.68 7.98 21.53
CA GLU A 467 18.08 8.41 21.56
C GLU A 467 19.03 7.32 21.03
N ILE A 468 18.73 6.03 21.26
CA ILE A 468 19.49 4.93 20.64
C ILE A 468 19.37 5.00 19.12
N LEU A 469 18.15 5.18 18.60
CA LEU A 469 17.90 5.43 17.18
C LEU A 469 18.59 6.69 16.68
N ARG A 470 18.66 7.76 17.48
CA ARG A 470 19.41 8.97 17.13
C ARG A 470 20.92 8.72 17.01
N VAL A 471 21.53 7.99 17.95
CA VAL A 471 22.97 7.64 17.85
C VAL A 471 23.24 6.75 16.63
N LEU A 472 22.33 5.82 16.29
CA LEU A 472 22.45 5.04 15.06
C LEU A 472 22.38 5.93 13.79
N GLN A 473 21.45 6.89 13.76
CA GLN A 473 21.24 7.85 12.66
C GLN A 473 22.39 8.87 12.51
N ASP A 474 22.81 9.50 13.61
CA ASP A 474 23.68 10.68 13.61
C ASP A 474 25.17 10.34 13.86
N GLU A 475 25.48 9.16 14.42
CA GLU A 475 26.87 8.73 14.70
C GLU A 475 27.30 7.49 13.90
N LEU A 476 26.56 6.37 13.97
CA LEU A 476 26.99 5.11 13.34
C LEU A 476 26.94 5.18 11.81
N PHE A 477 25.77 5.46 11.23
CA PHE A 477 25.55 5.47 9.79
C PHE A 477 26.42 6.48 9.00
N PRO A 478 26.64 7.71 9.49
CA PRO A 478 27.53 8.68 8.84
C PRO A 478 29.02 8.52 9.23
N SER A 479 29.39 7.51 10.03
CA SER A 479 30.78 7.30 10.43
C SER A 479 31.69 6.90 9.26
N GLN A 480 32.94 7.35 9.28
CA GLN A 480 34.00 6.89 8.35
C GLN A 480 34.30 5.39 8.54
N ALA A 481 34.09 4.85 9.74
CA ALA A 481 34.27 3.44 10.03
C ALA A 481 33.21 2.57 9.32
N LEU A 482 31.91 2.92 9.42
CA LEU A 482 30.87 2.21 8.68
C LEU A 482 31.01 2.44 7.18
N ARG A 483 31.39 3.65 6.74
CA ARG A 483 31.73 3.93 5.33
C ARG A 483 32.77 2.97 4.77
N ALA A 484 33.85 2.74 5.51
CA ALA A 484 34.91 1.79 5.13
C ALA A 484 34.42 0.33 5.16
N TRP A 485 33.57 -0.04 6.13
CA TRP A 485 32.94 -1.37 6.18
C TRP A 485 32.01 -1.61 4.99
N MET A 486 31.13 -0.64 4.67
CA MET A 486 30.26 -0.69 3.50
C MET A 486 31.08 -0.86 2.23
N ALA A 487 32.10 -0.02 2.01
CA ALA A 487 32.94 -0.13 0.83
C ALA A 487 33.73 -1.45 0.73
N SER A 488 34.08 -2.06 1.87
CA SER A 488 34.68 -3.41 1.92
C SER A 488 33.70 -4.51 1.52
N VAL A 489 32.40 -4.32 1.80
CA VAL A 489 31.31 -5.31 1.65
C VAL A 489 30.51 -5.13 0.35
N THR A 490 30.50 -3.95 -0.27
CA THR A 490 29.77 -3.67 -1.52
C THR A 490 30.68 -3.42 -2.72
N LYS A 491 31.99 -3.19 -2.49
CA LYS A 491 32.98 -2.73 -3.50
C LYS A 491 32.66 -1.37 -4.15
N LEU A 492 31.67 -0.65 -3.64
CA LEU A 492 31.31 0.71 -4.00
C LEU A 492 31.93 1.72 -3.03
N LEU A 493 32.23 2.95 -3.46
CA LEU A 493 32.73 4.00 -2.58
C LEU A 493 31.59 4.99 -2.23
N PRO A 494 31.06 5.02 -0.99
CA PRO A 494 30.06 6.02 -0.60
C PRO A 494 30.66 7.44 -0.60
N LEU A 495 30.04 8.35 -1.34
CA LEU A 495 30.50 9.73 -1.56
C LEU A 495 29.80 10.72 -0.64
N ARG A 496 28.47 10.66 -0.56
CA ARG A 496 27.61 11.48 0.30
C ARG A 496 26.43 10.65 0.81
N HIS A 497 25.90 11.01 1.97
CA HIS A 497 24.90 10.22 2.70
C HIS A 497 23.66 11.04 3.06
N ASN A 498 22.49 10.42 3.07
CA ASN A 498 21.28 10.92 3.71
C ASN A 498 20.78 9.83 4.66
N VAL A 499 20.60 10.14 5.94
CA VAL A 499 20.29 9.13 6.97
C VAL A 499 19.14 9.60 7.84
N GLU A 500 18.17 8.72 8.07
CA GLU A 500 16.95 9.04 8.81
C GLU A 500 16.43 7.80 9.57
N ALA A 501 16.20 7.93 10.87
CA ALA A 501 15.43 6.96 11.62
C ALA A 501 13.94 7.14 11.28
N ARG A 502 13.27 6.06 10.83
CA ARG A 502 11.87 6.06 10.40
C ARG A 502 11.02 5.20 11.33
N ARG A 503 9.82 5.69 11.64
CA ARG A 503 8.75 4.95 12.34
C ARG A 503 7.48 5.05 11.52
N PHE A 504 6.93 3.91 11.10
CA PHE A 504 5.69 3.83 10.32
C PHE A 504 4.59 3.24 11.22
N ARG A 505 3.62 4.08 11.59
CA ARG A 505 2.55 3.73 12.54
C ARG A 505 1.42 2.93 11.85
N PRO A 506 0.84 1.91 12.51
CA PRO A 506 -0.30 1.15 12.00
C PRO A 506 -1.49 2.04 11.65
N GLY A 507 -2.13 1.79 10.52
CA GLY A 507 -3.28 2.52 10.00
C GLY A 507 -2.99 3.92 9.45
N LEU A 508 -1.72 4.35 9.41
CA LEU A 508 -1.39 5.76 9.17
C LEU A 508 -0.31 6.01 8.11
N ASP A 509 0.73 5.18 8.04
CA ASP A 509 2.01 5.57 7.46
C ASP A 509 2.53 4.60 6.36
N TYR A 510 3.25 5.14 5.39
CA TYR A 510 3.64 4.54 4.09
C TYR A 510 4.70 5.36 3.34
N THR A 511 5.26 4.81 2.26
CA THR A 511 5.68 5.59 1.09
C THR A 511 4.99 5.06 -0.17
N LEU A 512 4.89 5.90 -1.19
CA LEU A 512 4.50 5.50 -2.55
C LEU A 512 5.75 5.21 -3.40
N ALA A 513 5.54 4.67 -4.60
CA ALA A 513 6.60 4.36 -5.56
C ALA A 513 7.32 5.63 -6.03
N THR A 514 8.63 5.70 -5.78
CA THR A 514 9.49 6.82 -6.19
C THR A 514 10.82 6.31 -6.74
N SER A 515 11.34 6.96 -7.77
CA SER A 515 12.60 6.65 -8.46
C SER A 515 13.48 7.88 -8.62
N GLU A 516 14.73 7.68 -9.04
CA GLU A 516 15.73 8.74 -9.21
C GLU A 516 16.31 8.68 -10.62
N GLU A 517 16.19 9.78 -11.39
CA GLU A 517 16.36 9.75 -12.85
C GLU A 517 17.80 9.56 -13.35
N ASN A 518 18.80 10.03 -12.60
CA ASN A 518 20.17 10.30 -13.08
C ASN A 518 21.29 9.89 -12.08
N GLU A 519 20.96 9.09 -11.05
CA GLU A 519 21.91 8.67 -10.01
C GLU A 519 21.61 7.24 -9.53
N ALA A 520 22.59 6.33 -9.60
CA ALA A 520 22.54 5.07 -8.86
C ALA A 520 22.84 5.29 -7.37
N ARG A 521 22.16 4.55 -6.49
CA ARG A 521 22.27 4.70 -5.03
C ARG A 521 22.43 3.36 -4.32
N LEU A 522 23.20 3.36 -3.24
CA LEU A 522 23.22 2.27 -2.28
C LEU A 522 22.22 2.61 -1.16
N ASP A 523 21.14 1.85 -1.09
CA ASP A 523 20.17 1.89 -0.01
C ASP A 523 20.60 0.92 1.11
N VAL A 524 20.57 1.39 2.35
CA VAL A 524 21.05 0.69 3.55
C VAL A 524 20.01 0.84 4.66
N VAL A 525 19.26 -0.23 4.95
CA VAL A 525 18.12 -0.15 5.88
C VAL A 525 18.32 -1.12 7.04
N LEU A 526 18.53 -0.60 8.25
CA LEU A 526 18.57 -1.39 9.47
C LEU A 526 17.15 -1.54 10.02
N GLY A 527 16.50 -2.64 9.69
CA GLY A 527 15.22 -3.06 10.25
C GLY A 527 15.34 -3.34 11.76
N LEU A 528 14.52 -2.62 12.53
CA LEU A 528 14.43 -2.69 13.99
C LEU A 528 12.97 -2.91 14.42
N THR A 529 12.17 -3.51 13.55
CA THR A 529 10.73 -3.75 13.78
C THR A 529 10.55 -4.96 14.68
N PRO A 530 9.96 -4.81 15.90
CA PRO A 530 9.74 -5.95 16.79
C PRO A 530 8.84 -7.02 16.15
N GLU A 531 9.12 -8.29 16.45
CA GLU A 531 8.36 -9.41 15.87
C GLU A 531 6.88 -9.41 16.31
N ALA A 532 6.01 -10.03 15.52
CA ALA A 532 4.61 -10.25 15.88
C ALA A 532 4.50 -10.99 17.23
N LEU A 533 3.52 -10.63 18.07
CA LEU A 533 3.29 -11.37 19.31
C LEU A 533 2.68 -12.75 18.99
N GLU A 534 3.16 -13.78 19.69
CA GLU A 534 2.57 -15.11 19.61
C GLU A 534 1.14 -15.09 20.18
N SER A 535 0.19 -15.72 19.48
CA SER A 535 -1.20 -15.74 19.95
C SER A 535 -1.43 -16.85 20.99
N GLU A 536 -2.45 -16.71 21.85
CA GLU A 536 -2.84 -17.78 22.79
C GLU A 536 -3.22 -19.08 22.06
N ASP A 537 -3.71 -18.97 20.81
CA ASP A 537 -3.96 -20.09 19.91
C ASP A 537 -2.68 -20.82 19.45
N ASP A 538 -1.56 -20.11 19.26
CA ASP A 538 -0.27 -20.71 18.90
C ASP A 538 0.29 -21.56 20.05
N ASP A 539 0.24 -21.05 21.30
CA ASP A 539 0.70 -21.79 22.49
C ASP A 539 -0.17 -23.04 22.76
N MET A 540 -1.49 -22.95 22.49
CA MET A 540 -2.38 -24.11 22.52
C MET A 540 -2.06 -25.15 21.43
N ARG A 541 -1.80 -24.73 20.18
CA ARG A 541 -1.46 -25.64 19.06
C ARG A 541 -0.07 -26.27 19.26
N GLY A 542 0.91 -25.50 19.73
CA GLY A 542 2.27 -25.94 20.00
C GLY A 542 2.38 -27.09 21.01
N ARG A 543 1.45 -27.18 21.95
CA ARG A 543 1.37 -28.28 22.93
C ARG A 543 0.77 -29.57 22.39
N VAL A 544 0.08 -29.54 21.25
CA VAL A 544 -0.70 -30.67 20.73
C VAL A 544 -0.09 -31.32 19.47
N GLY A 545 0.76 -30.61 18.72
CA GLY A 545 1.26 -31.13 17.43
C GLY A 545 2.71 -30.76 17.05
N LYS A 546 3.69 -31.54 17.50
CA LYS A 546 5.03 -31.58 16.87
C LYS A 546 4.93 -32.18 15.45
N GLY A 547 4.65 -31.36 14.44
CA GLY A 547 4.68 -31.80 13.04
C GLY A 547 3.89 -30.99 12.01
N ARG A 548 3.10 -29.98 12.39
CA ARG A 548 2.55 -28.99 11.45
C ARG A 548 3.37 -27.70 11.57
N GLY A 549 3.71 -27.07 10.45
CA GLY A 549 4.47 -25.83 10.44
C GLY A 549 3.71 -24.70 11.14
N LYS A 550 4.45 -23.75 11.74
CA LYS A 550 3.85 -22.50 12.26
C LYS A 550 3.26 -21.74 11.08
N GLU A 551 2.00 -21.37 11.20
CA GLU A 551 1.27 -20.63 10.17
C GLU A 551 1.84 -19.20 10.13
N LEU A 552 2.24 -18.71 8.95
CA LEU A 552 2.83 -17.38 8.83
C LEU A 552 1.73 -16.34 9.08
N ARG A 553 2.00 -15.37 9.97
CA ARG A 553 1.08 -14.32 10.38
C ARG A 553 1.80 -12.97 10.52
N GLY A 554 1.08 -11.88 10.29
CA GLY A 554 1.60 -10.52 10.47
C GLY A 554 2.71 -10.18 9.49
N TRP A 555 3.82 -9.58 9.96
CA TRP A 555 4.97 -9.21 9.12
C TRP A 555 5.45 -10.36 8.23
N ALA A 556 5.60 -11.57 8.78
CA ALA A 556 6.12 -12.73 8.05
C ALA A 556 5.15 -13.30 6.99
N ALA A 557 3.93 -12.78 6.90
CA ALA A 557 2.92 -13.13 5.91
C ALA A 557 2.58 -11.98 4.94
N GLY A 558 3.24 -10.82 5.05
CA GLY A 558 2.90 -9.60 4.28
C GLY A 558 1.56 -8.96 4.63
N GLN A 559 0.70 -9.62 5.43
CA GLN A 559 -0.67 -9.23 5.79
C GLN A 559 -0.79 -7.87 6.49
N TRP A 560 0.28 -7.38 7.10
CA TRP A 560 0.33 -6.07 7.76
C TRP A 560 0.95 -4.98 6.87
N GLY A 561 1.25 -5.28 5.61
CA GLY A 561 2.02 -4.42 4.72
C GLY A 561 3.41 -4.19 5.28
N ALA A 562 3.85 -2.93 5.29
CA ALA A 562 5.15 -2.47 5.81
C ALA A 562 6.41 -3.06 5.12
N TRP A 563 6.25 -3.97 4.14
CA TRP A 563 7.36 -4.49 3.34
C TRP A 563 7.95 -3.42 2.42
N GLU A 564 9.25 -3.54 2.18
CA GLU A 564 10.03 -2.65 1.32
C GLU A 564 10.20 -3.31 -0.05
N CYS A 565 9.78 -2.62 -1.10
CA CYS A 565 9.71 -3.14 -2.46
C CYS A 565 10.59 -2.34 -3.41
N TYR A 566 11.18 -3.01 -4.37
CA TYR A 566 11.99 -2.47 -5.45
C TYR A 566 11.42 -2.99 -6.78
N MET A 567 11.16 -2.10 -7.73
CA MET A 567 10.48 -2.41 -9.00
C MET A 567 11.22 -1.81 -10.19
N ALA A 568 11.13 -2.49 -11.33
CA ALA A 568 11.68 -2.01 -12.59
C ALA A 568 11.03 -0.68 -13.02
N PRO A 569 11.73 0.18 -13.79
CA PRO A 569 11.12 1.36 -14.40
C PRO A 569 9.96 0.95 -15.31
N HIS A 570 8.80 1.58 -15.16
CA HIS A 570 7.65 1.39 -16.05
C HIS A 570 7.68 2.42 -17.19
N ASN A 571 6.86 2.24 -18.23
CA ASN A 571 6.76 3.21 -19.33
C ASN A 571 5.83 4.37 -18.92
N GLU A 572 6.04 5.56 -19.50
CA GLU A 572 5.34 6.78 -19.08
C GLU A 572 3.81 6.79 -19.38
N GLU A 573 3.36 5.84 -20.20
CA GLU A 573 1.96 5.64 -20.60
C GLU A 573 1.16 4.75 -19.63
N ASP A 574 1.85 4.01 -18.75
CA ASP A 574 1.22 3.08 -17.80
C ASP A 574 0.55 3.82 -16.64
N ASP A 575 -0.65 3.38 -16.22
CA ASP A 575 -1.36 3.96 -15.06
C ASP A 575 -0.83 3.32 -13.76
N PRO A 576 -0.26 4.09 -12.80
CA PRO A 576 0.16 3.55 -11.51
C PRO A 576 -0.99 2.94 -10.68
N ALA A 577 -2.25 3.13 -11.06
CA ALA A 577 -3.37 2.36 -10.52
C ALA A 577 -3.41 0.89 -10.98
N VAL A 578 -2.51 0.44 -11.88
CA VAL A 578 -2.54 -0.88 -12.53
C VAL A 578 -1.41 -1.83 -12.07
N TYR A 579 -0.50 -1.40 -11.17
CA TYR A 579 0.54 -2.27 -10.61
C TYR A 579 -0.03 -3.58 -10.02
N ARG A 580 0.10 -4.71 -10.74
CA ARG A 580 -0.26 -6.03 -10.23
C ARG A 580 0.87 -6.54 -9.33
N ALA A 581 0.76 -6.33 -8.02
CA ALA A 581 1.57 -7.10 -7.07
C ALA A 581 1.22 -8.59 -7.23
N GLY A 582 2.18 -9.40 -7.70
CA GLY A 582 1.94 -10.76 -8.21
C GLY A 582 1.25 -11.70 -7.21
N THR A 583 0.38 -12.58 -7.72
CA THR A 583 -0.36 -13.52 -6.87
C THR A 583 0.62 -14.52 -6.25
N TYR A 584 0.66 -14.64 -4.91
CA TYR A 584 1.65 -15.44 -4.16
C TYR A 584 1.66 -16.95 -4.50
N LYS A 585 2.20 -17.33 -5.66
CA LYS A 585 2.57 -18.71 -6.01
C LYS A 585 3.95 -19.00 -5.42
N LYS A 586 3.98 -19.92 -4.44
CA LYS A 586 5.19 -20.42 -3.79
C LYS A 586 6.15 -21.01 -4.83
N SER A 587 7.22 -20.29 -5.17
CA SER A 587 8.16 -20.67 -6.23
C SER A 587 8.82 -22.02 -5.95
N ALA A 588 8.81 -22.88 -6.97
CA ALA A 588 9.24 -24.28 -6.87
C ALA A 588 10.00 -24.75 -8.12
N VAL A 589 10.65 -23.83 -8.85
CA VAL A 589 11.49 -24.15 -10.01
C VAL A 589 12.83 -23.41 -9.92
N LEU A 590 13.86 -24.14 -9.51
CA LEU A 590 15.23 -23.94 -9.97
C LEU A 590 15.95 -25.28 -9.92
N ASN A 591 15.99 -25.98 -11.07
CA ASN A 591 17.01 -26.97 -11.45
C ASN A 591 16.73 -27.49 -12.87
N GLY A 592 17.31 -26.81 -13.86
CA GLY A 592 17.10 -27.05 -15.29
C GLY A 592 18.32 -27.58 -16.05
N THR A 593 19.35 -28.10 -15.38
CA THR A 593 20.56 -28.64 -16.02
C THR A 593 20.90 -30.04 -15.49
N ALA A 594 20.96 -31.01 -16.40
CA ALA A 594 21.26 -32.40 -16.05
C ALA A 594 22.77 -32.66 -16.04
N TRP A 595 23.27 -33.25 -14.95
CA TRP A 595 24.56 -33.95 -14.92
C TRP A 595 24.37 -35.36 -14.36
N THR A 596 24.63 -36.36 -15.20
CA THR A 596 24.50 -37.77 -14.87
C THR A 596 25.77 -38.31 -14.23
N VAL A 597 25.68 -38.83 -13.01
CA VAL A 597 26.71 -39.70 -12.43
C VAL A 597 26.05 -40.97 -11.91
N ASP A 598 26.49 -42.11 -12.43
CA ASP A 598 26.06 -43.45 -12.01
C ASP A 598 26.71 -43.84 -10.67
N THR A 599 25.97 -44.53 -9.80
CA THR A 599 26.57 -45.34 -8.72
C THR A 599 25.61 -46.44 -8.25
N THR A 600 25.62 -47.57 -8.94
CA THR A 600 24.94 -48.80 -8.49
C THR A 600 25.53 -49.38 -7.18
N SER A 601 24.72 -49.45 -6.12
CA SER A 601 24.82 -50.43 -5.00
C SER A 601 23.61 -50.25 -4.05
N GLY A 602 23.12 -51.26 -3.34
CA GLY A 602 23.53 -52.66 -3.27
C GLY A 602 22.87 -53.32 -2.05
N ASN A 603 21.79 -54.08 -2.24
CA ASN A 603 20.95 -54.59 -1.15
C ASN A 603 21.70 -55.65 -0.29
N GLY A 604 21.75 -55.46 1.03
CA GLY A 604 22.53 -56.31 1.95
C GLY A 604 21.82 -56.55 3.29
N ASN A 605 21.22 -57.73 3.44
CA ASN A 605 20.53 -58.16 4.67
C ASN A 605 21.48 -58.92 5.61
N GLY A 606 21.44 -58.64 6.93
CA GLY A 606 22.35 -59.23 7.91
C GLY A 606 21.72 -59.37 9.31
N ASN A 607 21.63 -60.60 9.82
CA ASN A 607 20.97 -60.97 11.08
C ASN A 607 21.99 -61.29 12.20
N GLY A 608 21.75 -60.93 13.47
CA GLY A 608 22.77 -61.09 14.52
C GLY A 608 22.44 -60.74 15.99
N ASN A 609 21.41 -61.37 16.58
CA ASN A 609 21.34 -61.91 17.97
C ASN A 609 22.05 -61.19 19.18
N GLY A 610 21.33 -60.84 20.28
CA GLY A 610 21.93 -60.06 21.41
C GLY A 610 21.23 -59.99 22.79
N ASN A 611 20.53 -61.03 23.25
CA ASN A 611 20.04 -61.35 24.62
C ASN A 611 20.33 -60.41 25.85
N GLY A 612 19.32 -60.11 26.71
CA GLY A 612 19.55 -59.51 28.06
C GLY A 612 18.32 -59.23 28.97
N SER A 613 18.30 -59.85 30.17
CA SER A 613 17.40 -59.70 31.35
C SER A 613 16.75 -58.32 31.64
N THR A 614 15.45 -58.18 31.94
CA THR A 614 14.58 -58.65 33.07
C THR A 614 14.76 -58.00 34.45
N ASN A 615 13.79 -57.16 34.84
CA ASN A 615 13.13 -57.02 36.16
C ASN A 615 11.81 -56.25 35.89
N GLY A 616 10.66 -56.46 36.53
CA GLY A 616 10.39 -56.77 37.95
C GLY A 616 9.87 -55.47 38.60
N ASN A 617 8.56 -55.26 38.79
CA ASN A 617 7.77 -55.91 39.84
C ASN A 617 6.24 -55.95 39.56
N SER A 618 5.42 -56.53 40.43
CA SER A 618 3.98 -56.79 40.18
C SER A 618 3.04 -56.61 41.40
N ALA A 619 1.84 -56.04 41.19
CA ALA A 619 0.60 -56.14 42.01
C ALA A 619 -0.55 -55.43 41.23
N ALA A 620 -1.83 -55.82 41.11
CA ALA A 620 -2.80 -56.64 41.88
C ALA A 620 -3.33 -55.96 43.18
N ALA A 621 -4.63 -55.94 43.56
CA ALA A 621 -5.95 -56.19 42.92
C ALA A 621 -7.06 -55.63 43.90
N ALA A 622 -8.41 -55.72 43.76
CA ALA A 622 -9.35 -56.40 42.85
C ALA A 622 -10.80 -55.81 42.91
N SER A 623 -11.62 -56.10 41.90
CA SER A 623 -13.09 -56.41 41.93
C SER A 623 -14.17 -55.52 42.60
N GLY A 624 -15.16 -55.11 41.77
CA GLY A 624 -16.62 -55.29 42.02
C GLY A 624 -17.48 -54.07 42.43
N ASN A 625 -18.82 -54.09 42.33
CA ASN A 625 -19.74 -54.84 41.43
C ASN A 625 -21.20 -54.27 41.50
N GLY A 626 -21.89 -54.12 40.35
CA GLY A 626 -23.35 -53.93 40.23
C GLY A 626 -23.92 -52.50 40.46
N GLY A 627 -25.05 -52.11 39.84
CA GLY A 627 -25.77 -52.75 38.73
C GLY A 627 -27.20 -52.23 38.45
N HIS A 628 -27.81 -52.77 37.39
CA HIS A 628 -29.22 -52.68 36.95
C HIS A 628 -29.72 -51.43 36.16
N SER A 629 -30.79 -51.65 35.38
CA SER A 629 -31.28 -50.85 34.23
C SER A 629 -32.82 -50.62 34.36
N PRO A 630 -33.74 -50.51 33.34
CA PRO A 630 -33.66 -50.74 31.88
C PRO A 630 -34.44 -49.78 30.91
N ALA A 631 -34.18 -49.95 29.60
CA ALA A 631 -35.04 -49.76 28.40
C ALA A 631 -35.66 -48.37 28.09
N GLY A 632 -35.92 -47.98 26.84
CA GLY A 632 -35.68 -48.58 25.50
C GLY A 632 -35.94 -47.50 24.40
N GLY A 633 -35.86 -47.72 23.08
CA GLY A 633 -35.58 -48.90 22.26
C GLY A 633 -35.26 -48.49 20.79
N SER A 634 -35.01 -49.45 19.90
CA SER A 634 -34.52 -49.27 18.50
C SER A 634 -35.68 -49.34 17.45
N PRO A 635 -35.52 -49.12 16.11
CA PRO A 635 -34.44 -49.66 15.24
C PRO A 635 -33.90 -48.78 14.07
N ASN A 636 -32.90 -49.35 13.37
CA ASN A 636 -32.18 -48.86 12.17
C ASN A 636 -33.04 -48.63 10.90
N GLY A 637 -32.49 -47.79 10.00
CA GLY A 637 -32.72 -47.82 8.55
C GLY A 637 -31.41 -47.55 7.78
N LYS A 638 -31.21 -48.14 6.59
CA LYS A 638 -30.01 -47.98 5.75
C LYS A 638 -30.37 -47.68 4.28
N HIS A 639 -29.85 -46.58 3.74
CA HIS A 639 -29.55 -46.39 2.31
C HIS A 639 -28.28 -45.48 2.26
N SER A 640 -27.20 -45.71 1.51
CA SER A 640 -26.98 -46.30 0.17
C SER A 640 -27.25 -45.31 -0.98
N SER A 641 -26.23 -44.51 -1.28
CA SER A 641 -26.13 -43.63 -2.46
C SER A 641 -25.94 -44.44 -3.76
N PRO A 642 -26.37 -43.91 -4.92
CA PRO A 642 -25.92 -44.37 -6.23
C PRO A 642 -24.74 -43.53 -6.77
N ASP A 643 -23.82 -44.17 -7.49
CA ASP A 643 -22.75 -43.49 -8.24
C ASP A 643 -23.26 -42.91 -9.58
N PRO A 644 -22.63 -41.85 -10.13
CA PRO A 644 -23.01 -41.27 -11.42
C PRO A 644 -22.52 -42.08 -12.63
N MET A 645 -23.23 -41.93 -13.76
CA MET A 645 -22.89 -42.55 -15.05
C MET A 645 -21.99 -41.62 -15.90
N PRO A 646 -21.04 -42.15 -16.70
CA PRO A 646 -20.14 -41.36 -17.54
C PRO A 646 -20.66 -41.12 -18.96
N MET A 647 -20.50 -39.89 -19.45
CA MET A 647 -20.50 -39.41 -20.85
C MET A 647 -19.83 -38.03 -20.85
N ASP A 648 -19.16 -37.54 -21.89
CA ASP A 648 -18.42 -38.21 -22.98
C ASP A 648 -17.33 -37.23 -23.46
N ALA A 649 -16.41 -37.66 -24.32
CA ALA A 649 -15.31 -36.81 -24.79
C ALA A 649 -15.60 -36.11 -26.13
N ASP A 650 -14.80 -35.07 -26.41
CA ASP A 650 -14.56 -34.42 -27.72
C ASP A 650 -15.61 -33.40 -28.22
N GLU A 651 -15.40 -32.12 -27.87
CA GLU A 651 -15.70 -31.00 -28.77
C GLU A 651 -14.64 -29.90 -28.57
N THR A 652 -13.96 -29.50 -29.65
CA THR A 652 -12.81 -28.59 -29.61
C THR A 652 -13.23 -27.12 -29.67
N GLY A 653 -12.90 -26.35 -28.63
CA GLY A 653 -13.00 -24.89 -28.68
C GLY A 653 -12.02 -24.24 -29.68
N PRO A 654 -12.25 -22.97 -30.07
CA PRO A 654 -11.21 -22.16 -30.72
C PRO A 654 -10.03 -21.95 -29.76
N PRO A 655 -8.84 -21.55 -30.25
CA PRO A 655 -7.75 -21.15 -29.37
C PRO A 655 -8.19 -19.94 -28.54
N GLU A 656 -7.77 -19.93 -27.27
CA GLU A 656 -7.73 -18.72 -26.45
C GLU A 656 -6.54 -17.87 -26.95
N ASP A 657 -6.72 -16.56 -27.05
CA ASP A 657 -5.67 -15.67 -27.57
C ASP A 657 -4.57 -15.50 -26.50
N GLU A 658 -3.39 -16.09 -26.74
CA GLU A 658 -2.20 -16.02 -25.86
C GLU A 658 -1.50 -14.64 -25.92
N GLU A 659 -2.22 -13.57 -25.58
CA GLU A 659 -1.70 -12.19 -25.42
C GLU A 659 -2.19 -11.59 -24.10
N ASP A 660 -1.46 -11.81 -22.97
CA ASP A 660 -1.48 -11.00 -21.72
C ASP A 660 -0.56 -11.54 -20.57
N ASP A 661 0.33 -12.52 -20.80
CA ASP A 661 1.15 -13.17 -19.75
C ASP A 661 2.50 -12.46 -19.44
N ASP A 662 2.87 -11.41 -20.18
CA ASP A 662 4.19 -10.73 -20.08
C ASP A 662 4.30 -9.69 -18.93
N GLU A 663 3.24 -9.40 -18.17
CA GLU A 663 3.21 -8.33 -17.15
C GLU A 663 3.63 -8.73 -15.71
N GLU A 664 3.83 -10.02 -15.40
CA GLU A 664 4.15 -10.45 -14.00
C GLU A 664 5.60 -10.09 -13.54
N ASP A 665 6.51 -9.67 -14.43
CA ASP A 665 7.97 -9.64 -14.19
C ASP A 665 8.55 -8.29 -13.69
N SER A 666 7.71 -7.36 -13.22
CA SER A 666 8.13 -5.97 -12.89
C SER A 666 8.72 -5.75 -11.48
N THR A 667 8.63 -6.73 -10.58
CA THR A 667 9.09 -6.61 -9.18
C THR A 667 10.44 -7.28 -8.98
N LEU A 668 11.46 -6.48 -8.61
CA LEU A 668 12.85 -6.93 -8.49
C LEU A 668 13.17 -7.55 -7.11
N LEU A 669 12.63 -6.96 -6.04
CA LEU A 669 12.89 -7.40 -4.66
C LEU A 669 11.77 -6.94 -3.72
N THR A 670 11.36 -7.81 -2.80
CA THR A 670 10.45 -7.47 -1.69
C THR A 670 10.99 -8.02 -0.37
N VAL A 671 11.17 -7.14 0.62
CA VAL A 671 11.75 -7.47 1.93
C VAL A 671 10.73 -7.20 3.03
N GLN A 672 10.39 -8.22 3.81
CA GLN A 672 9.46 -8.10 4.94
C GLN A 672 10.12 -7.43 6.15
N PRO A 673 9.37 -6.72 7.02
CA PRO A 673 9.92 -6.15 8.25
C PRO A 673 10.52 -7.22 9.16
N GLY A 674 11.62 -6.88 9.83
CA GLY A 674 12.26 -7.74 10.81
C GLY A 674 13.02 -6.96 11.88
N PHE A 675 13.36 -7.65 12.96
CA PHE A 675 14.17 -7.08 14.03
C PHE A 675 15.67 -7.38 13.82
N ASN A 676 16.50 -6.36 14.02
CA ASN A 676 17.96 -6.42 13.94
C ASN A 676 18.49 -7.03 12.62
N ARG A 677 17.95 -6.59 11.48
CA ARG A 677 18.40 -7.00 10.14
C ARG A 677 18.88 -5.81 9.33
N LEU A 678 20.06 -5.89 8.71
CA LEU A 678 20.52 -4.88 7.76
C LEU A 678 20.26 -5.35 6.33
N LEU A 679 19.44 -4.58 5.61
CA LEU A 679 19.30 -4.67 4.16
C LEU A 679 20.33 -3.74 3.49
N LEU A 680 21.00 -4.24 2.46
CA LEU A 680 21.81 -3.47 1.51
C LEU A 680 21.23 -3.73 0.11
N VAL A 681 21.02 -2.68 -0.70
CA VAL A 681 20.58 -2.79 -2.10
C VAL A 681 21.28 -1.72 -2.94
N LEU A 682 22.02 -2.13 -3.98
CA LEU A 682 22.36 -1.22 -5.07
C LEU A 682 21.13 -1.04 -5.95
N ARG A 683 20.69 0.21 -6.11
CA ARG A 683 19.52 0.61 -6.86
C ARG A 683 19.95 1.54 -7.99
N ASP A 684 19.80 1.06 -9.22
CA ASP A 684 20.14 1.81 -10.43
C ASP A 684 19.18 2.96 -10.72
N GLU A 685 19.53 3.77 -11.72
CA GLU A 685 18.68 4.85 -12.23
C GLU A 685 17.27 4.35 -12.57
N ARG A 686 16.26 5.17 -12.25
CA ARG A 686 14.83 4.94 -12.49
C ARG A 686 14.20 3.73 -11.77
N VAL A 687 14.97 2.87 -11.10
CA VAL A 687 14.42 1.78 -10.27
C VAL A 687 13.58 2.39 -9.16
N MET A 688 12.30 2.04 -9.14
CA MET A 688 11.35 2.53 -8.14
C MET A 688 11.51 1.76 -6.83
N ARG A 689 11.28 2.44 -5.71
CA ARG A 689 11.13 1.79 -4.40
C ARG A 689 9.94 2.35 -3.62
N PHE A 690 9.40 1.56 -2.70
CA PHE A 690 8.47 2.03 -1.66
C PHE A 690 8.42 1.14 -0.41
N VAL A 691 7.85 1.66 0.68
CA VAL A 691 7.46 0.89 1.87
C VAL A 691 5.93 0.86 1.93
N LYS A 692 5.33 -0.33 1.74
CA LYS A 692 3.86 -0.49 1.72
C LYS A 692 3.24 -0.01 3.03
N TYR A 693 2.04 0.56 2.92
CA TYR A 693 1.19 0.97 4.05
C TYR A 693 1.14 -0.05 5.19
N VAL A 694 1.32 0.43 6.42
CA VAL A 694 1.20 -0.41 7.62
C VAL A 694 -0.27 -0.53 8.00
N SER A 695 -0.87 -1.72 7.87
CA SER A 695 -2.27 -1.93 8.29
C SER A 695 -2.44 -1.70 9.80
N ALA A 696 -3.58 -1.13 10.19
CA ALA A 696 -4.02 -1.00 11.57
C ALA A 696 -4.13 -2.34 12.31
N ALA A 697 -4.22 -3.47 11.58
CA ALA A 697 -4.18 -4.81 12.15
C ALA A 697 -2.81 -5.20 12.75
N ALA A 698 -1.75 -4.41 12.53
CA ALA A 698 -0.42 -4.66 13.08
C ALA A 698 -0.33 -4.45 14.60
N ASP A 699 0.46 -5.26 15.29
CA ASP A 699 0.69 -5.20 16.75
C ASP A 699 1.48 -3.93 17.20
N GLY A 700 2.18 -3.26 16.29
CA GLY A 700 3.05 -2.10 16.57
C GLY A 700 3.61 -1.49 15.29
N SER A 701 4.45 -0.46 15.42
CA SER A 701 5.02 0.25 14.25
C SER A 701 6.10 -0.57 13.53
N ARG A 702 6.28 -0.35 12.22
CA ARG A 702 7.57 -0.63 11.58
C ARG A 702 8.57 0.42 12.04
N TRP A 703 9.76 -0.03 12.45
CA TRP A 703 10.88 0.80 12.88
C TRP A 703 12.12 0.43 12.05
N ASP A 704 12.84 1.43 11.53
CA ASP A 704 14.14 1.25 10.91
C ASP A 704 15.05 2.49 11.00
N VAL A 705 16.33 2.32 10.67
CA VAL A 705 17.24 3.42 10.31
C VAL A 705 17.63 3.23 8.85
N CYS A 706 17.25 4.20 8.01
CA CYS A 706 17.43 4.18 6.57
C CYS A 706 18.52 5.17 6.16
N GLY A 707 19.57 4.67 5.51
CA GLY A 707 20.62 5.44 4.84
C GLY A 707 20.53 5.29 3.33
N GLU A 708 20.48 6.40 2.61
CA GLU A 708 20.77 6.46 1.17
C GLU A 708 22.20 6.98 0.99
N TYR A 709 22.96 6.37 0.09
CA TYR A 709 24.32 6.80 -0.24
C TYR A 709 24.49 6.92 -1.76
N GLU A 710 24.97 8.07 -2.23
CA GLU A 710 25.55 8.17 -3.57
C GLU A 710 26.87 7.37 -3.58
N VAL A 711 27.09 6.61 -4.64
CA VAL A 711 28.23 5.70 -4.76
C VAL A 711 29.06 5.97 -6.01
N GLY A 712 30.39 5.98 -5.83
CA GLY A 712 31.34 5.90 -6.94
C GLY A 712 31.69 4.44 -7.24
N VAL A 713 31.63 4.07 -8.52
CA VAL A 713 32.19 2.80 -9.02
C VAL A 713 33.70 2.92 -9.08
N VAL A 714 34.42 1.91 -8.58
CA VAL A 714 35.88 1.81 -8.72
C VAL A 714 36.19 0.93 -9.92
N GLN A 715 36.95 1.46 -10.88
CA GLN A 715 37.56 0.64 -11.92
C GLN A 715 38.78 -0.05 -11.33
N GLU A 716 38.80 -1.38 -11.34
CA GLU A 716 40.05 -2.13 -11.16
C GLU A 716 40.92 -1.92 -12.41
N GLU A 717 42.12 -1.37 -12.24
CA GLU A 717 43.12 -1.37 -13.30
C GLU A 717 43.54 -2.82 -13.55
N VAL A 718 42.98 -3.44 -14.59
CA VAL A 718 43.39 -4.77 -15.05
C VAL A 718 44.83 -4.66 -15.54
N GLU A 719 45.78 -5.08 -14.71
CA GLU A 719 47.19 -5.22 -15.09
C GLU A 719 47.29 -6.21 -16.26
N MET A 720 47.37 -5.67 -17.47
CA MET A 720 47.73 -6.45 -18.65
C MET A 720 49.18 -6.87 -18.51
N GLU A 721 49.42 -8.10 -18.05
CA GLU A 721 50.70 -8.77 -18.17
C GLU A 721 51.07 -8.93 -19.67
N GLU A 722 51.69 -7.90 -20.25
CA GLU A 722 52.41 -8.04 -21.52
C GLU A 722 53.61 -8.97 -21.31
N ALA A 723 53.38 -10.26 -21.52
CA ALA A 723 54.41 -11.29 -21.48
C ALA A 723 55.51 -11.03 -22.53
N HIS A 724 56.76 -11.25 -22.11
CA HIS A 724 58.01 -10.97 -22.84
C HIS A 724 58.13 -11.56 -24.26
#